data_AF-A0A496WZV8-F1
#
_entry.id   AF-A0A496WZV8-F1
#
_cell.length_a   1.000
_cell.length_b   1.000
_cell.length_c   1.000
_cell.angle_alpha   90.00
_cell.angle_beta   90.00
_cell.angle_gamma   90.00
#
_symmetry.space_group_name_H-M   'P 1'
#
loop_
_entity.id
_entity.type
_entity.pdbx_description
1 polymer ?
#
loop_
_entity_poly.entity_id
_entity_poly.type
_entity_poly.pdbx_seq_one_letter_code
_entity_poly.pdbx_strand_id
1 'polypeptide(L)'
;MIMQLSRTDISISNELYVDFLNCKYKAYLKVTGVSGITSDYHELEATLKTNYINRARRYLLESSSSNHVSHCPESLVQALNQKYHIITAARAIVDNLSVGLDALVFHAGNSSSDYIPVLFVHRCKVHRHDKMLIALWCIALSRLHGNQVQYGKIIYGHSFSVTRVRVDALISLVEHDLLDIVAFHKGNSTPQLRLNSHCRVCEFSQYCRRIAIEKDDLSLLQGLREKEITKLNKKGIFTTTQLSCTFRPRKNRKKRANQSLAHHQSLQALAKRTDTIYVVQKPELPTEQTRIYLDIEGVPDQKFYYLIGLRVKYSECFQDLSFWADTPIDEKEMWKSFLGYIESLDGFVILHYGRYDSVALAELQRRYGGNEELLERLASSCRNVLSMIYGHVYFPTYSNDLKSIASCLGFSWSESNADGIKSLVWRHQWETTRDEAYKNKLIKYNHDDCLALQAVTKVLSMICNATDAPDTSLPKDIIETETLVRGWPNIYKHNEFFFPALDHINRCAYFDYQRERIFVRTSPSVKVSVRRKEKNIQRRIKINKYVECARPSCCRHCSTTRVIKHGAISKIVRDLKIFDGGIKRWNVKYIAQRYLCKQCNKTFIPKDYPAAGFGNTLRAWVVYQNIALLRSHGSIVEEMRELFGYEYSGSIACRFKSEAAVYYEPTFRQILDNIRAGRLIHADETKVSIKGKTGYVWVFTNLEEVAYVYSSTREGDTPAEILHGFDGVLVSDYYAAYDSADCAQQKCLIHLIRDMNDDLYKNPFDDELKVIGASFTELLVPIIDTIDRYGLKRWHLNKHRVEAQRFLKKIADTRFSSDIALGYQRRLAKYEDKLFTFLRHDGVPWNNNNAENAVKKFAFLRRVIGGSSTEAGIKEYLILLSVCETLKRKNIGFFGYLRATQPDLNEFLGDQ
;
A
#
# COMPACT_ATOMS: atom_id res chain seq x y z
N MET A 1 4.52 43.29 3.34
CA MET A 1 4.18 42.53 4.57
C MET A 1 5.04 42.98 5.78
N ILE A 2 5.43 44.26 5.85
CA ILE A 2 6.51 44.74 6.74
C ILE A 2 5.97 45.61 7.92
N MET A 3 4.70 46.05 7.90
CA MET A 3 4.17 47.02 8.87
C MET A 3 3.24 46.46 9.98
N GLN A 4 3.02 45.14 10.08
CA GLN A 4 2.02 44.59 11.02
C GLN A 4 2.57 44.11 12.38
N LEU A 5 3.89 44.11 12.59
CA LEU A 5 4.51 43.57 13.82
C LEU A 5 4.74 44.62 14.94
N SER A 6 4.54 45.91 14.69
CA SER A 6 5.01 46.99 15.60
C SER A 6 4.03 47.37 16.73
N ARG A 7 2.97 46.59 17.00
CA ARG A 7 1.93 46.91 18.00
C ARG A 7 1.45 45.68 18.78
N THR A 8 2.35 44.96 19.46
CA THR A 8 1.99 43.77 20.25
C THR A 8 2.78 43.68 21.55
N ASP A 9 2.10 43.37 22.66
CA ASP A 9 2.65 43.29 24.02
C ASP A 9 3.50 42.04 24.32
N ILE A 10 3.74 41.18 23.33
CA ILE A 10 4.55 39.97 23.49
C ILE A 10 6.01 40.21 23.12
N SER A 11 6.93 39.82 24.01
CA SER A 11 8.36 39.80 23.76
C SER A 11 8.82 38.40 23.36
N ILE A 12 9.29 38.23 22.13
CA ILE A 12 9.75 36.95 21.58
C ILE A 12 11.23 36.77 21.92
N SER A 13 11.52 35.81 22.80
CA SER A 13 12.87 35.44 23.23
C SER A 13 13.43 34.26 22.41
N ASN A 14 14.75 34.02 22.54
CA ASN A 14 15.39 32.82 21.98
C ASN A 14 14.73 31.53 22.45
N GLU A 15 14.39 31.46 23.73
CA GLU A 15 13.78 30.27 24.35
C GLU A 15 12.39 30.00 23.78
N LEU A 16 11.58 31.06 23.65
CA LEU A 16 10.24 30.93 23.08
C LEU A 16 10.29 30.49 21.61
N TYR A 17 11.23 31.04 20.82
CA TYR A 17 11.38 30.65 19.42
C TYR A 17 11.88 29.21 19.26
N VAL A 18 12.85 28.78 20.09
CA VAL A 18 13.31 27.39 20.10
C VAL A 18 12.19 26.44 20.52
N ASP A 19 11.37 26.82 21.50
CA ASP A 19 10.20 26.04 21.90
C ASP A 19 9.17 25.93 20.78
N PHE A 20 8.97 27.00 19.99
CA PHE A 20 8.10 26.97 18.80
C PHE A 20 8.63 26.01 17.72
N LEU A 21 9.93 26.08 17.41
CA LEU A 21 10.57 25.19 16.45
C LEU A 21 10.47 23.72 16.86
N ASN A 22 10.59 23.44 18.16
CA ASN A 22 10.46 22.09 18.71
C ASN A 22 8.99 21.61 18.76
N CYS A 23 8.06 22.48 19.13
CA CYS A 23 6.63 22.20 19.17
C CYS A 23 5.79 23.48 19.23
N LYS A 24 5.00 23.76 18.17
CA LYS A 24 4.06 24.90 18.14
C LYS A 24 3.08 24.92 19.32
N TYR A 25 2.60 23.75 19.75
CA TYR A 25 1.71 23.64 20.91
C TYR A 25 2.40 23.98 22.23
N LYS A 26 3.69 23.63 22.39
CA LYS A 26 4.51 24.03 23.55
C LYS A 26 4.63 25.55 23.62
N ALA A 27 4.97 26.19 22.51
CA ALA A 27 5.06 27.65 22.45
C ALA A 27 3.72 28.32 22.76
N TYR A 28 2.62 27.81 22.21
CA TYR A 28 1.27 28.27 22.55
C TYR A 28 0.98 28.20 24.06
N LEU A 29 1.23 27.05 24.70
CA LEU A 29 1.00 26.88 26.14
C LEU A 29 1.80 27.90 26.98
N LYS A 30 3.09 28.11 26.65
CA LYS A 30 3.94 29.10 27.33
C LYS A 30 3.44 30.53 27.14
N VAL A 31 3.04 30.87 25.92
CA VAL A 31 2.53 32.20 25.57
C VAL A 31 1.20 32.49 26.27
N THR A 32 0.40 31.46 26.54
CA THR A 32 -0.85 31.56 27.30
C THR A 32 -0.67 31.47 28.82
N GLY A 33 0.57 31.40 29.32
CA GLY A 33 0.88 31.42 30.76
C GLY A 33 0.78 30.07 31.48
N VAL A 34 0.78 28.95 30.77
CA VAL A 34 0.75 27.61 31.38
C VAL A 34 2.17 27.18 31.77
N SER A 35 2.38 26.80 33.02
CA SER A 35 3.65 26.26 33.53
C SER A 35 3.75 24.74 33.37
N GLY A 36 4.90 24.24 32.92
CA GLY A 36 5.20 22.81 32.82
C GLY A 36 6.12 22.32 33.94
N ILE A 37 6.40 21.01 33.96
CA ILE A 37 7.36 20.40 34.89
C ILE A 37 8.66 20.16 34.13
N THR A 38 9.74 20.83 34.53
CA THR A 38 11.06 20.65 33.91
C THR A 38 11.61 19.25 34.20
N SER A 39 12.27 18.66 33.21
CA SER A 39 12.93 17.36 33.36
C SER A 39 14.40 17.55 33.76
N ASP A 40 14.97 16.59 34.48
CA ASP A 40 16.41 16.58 34.84
C ASP A 40 17.31 16.77 33.59
N TYR A 41 16.86 16.25 32.44
CA TYR A 41 17.55 16.42 31.17
C TYR A 41 17.53 17.86 30.65
N HIS A 42 16.43 18.60 30.86
CA HIS A 42 16.36 20.01 30.48
C HIS A 42 17.36 20.85 31.28
N GLU A 43 17.52 20.57 32.57
CA GLU A 43 18.50 21.22 33.44
C GLU A 43 19.94 20.87 33.04
N LEU A 44 20.18 19.60 32.70
CA LEU A 44 21.46 19.16 32.14
C LEU A 44 21.79 19.89 30.83
N GLU A 45 20.87 19.94 29.88
CA GLU A 45 21.07 20.60 28.57
C GLU A 45 21.36 22.09 28.75
N ALA A 46 20.68 22.76 29.70
CA ALA A 46 20.94 24.15 30.05
C ALA A 46 22.35 24.35 30.64
N THR A 47 22.78 23.42 31.50
CA THR A 47 24.12 23.43 32.12
C THR A 47 25.22 23.21 31.06
N LEU A 48 25.07 22.19 30.20
CA LEU A 48 26.00 21.91 29.11
C LEU A 48 26.11 23.09 28.13
N LYS A 49 24.96 23.68 27.75
CA LYS A 49 24.92 24.88 26.91
C LYS A 49 25.69 26.04 27.54
N THR A 50 25.47 26.33 28.82
CA THR A 50 26.13 27.43 29.53
C THR A 50 27.64 27.21 29.62
N ASN A 51 28.07 26.00 29.99
CA ASN A 51 29.49 25.63 30.05
C ASN A 51 30.17 25.74 28.68
N TYR A 52 29.49 25.29 27.62
CA TYR A 52 30.00 25.40 26.26
C TYR A 52 30.09 26.85 25.78
N ILE A 53 29.07 27.68 26.02
CA ILE A 53 29.09 29.11 25.67
C ILE A 53 30.32 29.79 26.29
N ASN A 54 30.64 29.50 27.55
CA ASN A 54 31.80 30.06 28.23
C ASN A 54 33.13 29.60 27.61
N ARG A 55 33.24 28.33 27.21
CA ARG A 55 34.42 27.78 26.52
C ARG A 55 34.58 28.32 25.10
N ALA A 56 33.50 28.34 24.32
CA ALA A 56 33.49 28.84 22.95
C ALA A 56 33.76 30.35 22.89
N ARG A 57 33.30 31.10 23.88
CA ARG A 57 33.65 32.52 24.06
C ARG A 57 35.16 32.70 24.24
N ARG A 58 35.79 31.94 25.15
CA ARG A 58 37.25 31.98 25.35
C ARG A 58 38.00 31.64 24.07
N TYR A 59 37.62 30.57 23.39
CA TYR A 59 38.18 30.19 22.09
C TYR A 59 38.06 31.31 21.04
N LEU A 60 36.91 31.97 20.94
CA LEU A 60 36.69 33.07 19.99
C LEU A 60 37.58 34.29 20.31
N LEU A 61 37.79 34.58 21.60
CA LEU A 61 38.65 35.68 22.05
C LEU A 61 40.13 35.38 21.81
N GLU A 62 40.58 34.17 22.13
CA GLU A 62 41.98 33.73 21.93
C GLU A 62 42.36 33.64 20.44
N SER A 63 41.41 33.26 19.59
CA SER A 63 41.63 33.16 18.13
C SER A 63 41.67 34.52 17.41
N SER A 64 41.33 35.61 18.10
CA SER A 64 41.23 36.93 17.52
C SER A 64 42.31 37.83 18.09
N SER A 65 43.34 38.19 17.30
CA SER A 65 44.48 39.02 17.72
C SER A 65 44.13 40.49 18.06
N SER A 66 42.86 40.81 18.28
CA SER A 66 42.34 42.17 18.46
C SER A 66 41.94 42.42 19.91
N ASN A 67 42.52 43.45 20.52
CA ASN A 67 42.18 43.90 21.88
C ASN A 67 40.86 44.70 21.95
N HIS A 68 40.20 44.94 20.80
CA HIS A 68 38.98 45.77 20.74
C HIS A 68 37.72 44.90 20.90
N VAL A 69 37.44 44.48 22.14
CA VAL A 69 36.34 43.56 22.50
C VAL A 69 35.38 44.24 23.49
N SER A 70 34.07 44.02 23.33
CA SER A 70 33.05 44.37 24.31
C SER A 70 32.36 43.12 24.85
N HIS A 71 32.16 43.06 26.17
CA HIS A 71 31.45 41.97 26.84
C HIS A 71 30.20 42.51 27.52
N CYS A 72 29.03 41.90 27.22
CA CYS A 72 27.73 42.22 27.81
C CYS A 72 27.42 43.73 27.81
N PRO A 73 27.37 44.39 26.62
CA PRO A 73 27.12 45.83 26.56
C PRO A 73 25.70 46.17 27.05
N GLU A 74 25.57 47.28 27.80
CA GLU A 74 24.27 47.80 28.24
C GLU A 74 23.34 48.12 27.07
N SER A 75 23.89 48.67 25.98
CA SER A 75 23.18 48.94 24.73
C SER A 75 23.95 48.36 23.54
N LEU A 76 23.33 47.41 22.84
CA LEU A 76 23.90 46.85 21.62
C LEU A 76 24.10 47.92 20.54
N VAL A 77 23.18 48.88 20.42
CA VAL A 77 23.30 49.97 19.41
C VAL A 77 24.56 50.82 19.67
N GLN A 78 24.85 51.14 20.93
CA GLN A 78 26.07 51.88 21.30
C GLN A 78 27.33 51.05 21.01
N ALA A 79 27.32 49.76 21.33
CA ALA A 79 28.45 48.87 21.05
C ALA A 79 28.71 48.71 19.53
N LEU A 80 27.66 48.63 18.70
CA LEU A 80 27.80 48.59 17.24
C LEU A 80 28.41 49.90 16.70
N ASN A 81 27.99 51.06 17.23
CA ASN A 81 28.52 52.37 16.84
C ASN A 81 30.01 52.55 17.19
N GLN A 82 30.46 51.95 18.29
CA GLN A 82 31.87 51.98 18.73
C GLN A 82 32.78 51.05 17.91
N LYS A 83 32.22 50.27 16.97
CA LYS A 83 32.95 49.39 16.04
C LYS A 83 33.88 48.40 16.75
N TYR A 84 33.44 47.84 17.89
CA TYR A 84 34.15 46.73 18.54
C TYR A 84 34.35 45.57 17.56
N HIS A 85 35.54 44.99 17.54
CA HIS A 85 35.85 43.87 16.66
C HIS A 85 35.06 42.62 17.05
N ILE A 86 34.85 42.41 18.36
CA ILE A 86 34.03 41.33 18.92
C ILE A 86 33.12 41.88 20.00
N ILE A 87 31.84 41.51 19.95
CA ILE A 87 30.88 41.77 21.02
C ILE A 87 30.37 40.41 21.50
N THR A 88 30.39 40.14 22.80
CA THR A 88 29.93 38.85 23.36
C THR A 88 28.80 39.07 24.36
N ALA A 89 27.88 38.09 24.47
CA ALA A 89 26.74 38.13 25.38
C ALA A 89 25.87 39.41 25.23
N ALA A 90 25.63 39.84 24.00
CA ALA A 90 24.81 41.02 23.72
C ALA A 90 23.31 40.69 23.74
N ARG A 91 22.47 41.71 23.94
CA ARG A 91 21.01 41.59 23.79
C ARG A 91 20.51 42.53 22.70
N ALA A 92 19.81 41.96 21.72
CA ALA A 92 19.14 42.71 20.67
C ALA A 92 17.65 42.86 21.02
N ILE A 93 17.21 44.09 21.25
CA ILE A 93 15.81 44.44 21.55
C ILE A 93 15.30 45.32 20.41
N VAL A 94 14.39 44.80 19.59
CA VAL A 94 13.83 45.52 18.43
C VAL A 94 12.42 45.03 18.15
N ASP A 95 11.48 45.95 17.95
CA ASP A 95 10.05 45.65 17.81
C ASP A 95 9.55 44.76 18.98
N ASN A 96 9.06 43.57 18.64
CA ASN A 96 8.61 42.52 19.54
C ASN A 96 9.68 41.44 19.79
N LEU A 97 10.93 41.63 19.33
CA LEU A 97 12.03 40.70 19.51
C LEU A 97 12.92 41.12 20.68
N SER A 98 13.24 40.17 21.55
CA SER A 98 14.21 40.35 22.63
C SER A 98 15.14 39.13 22.67
N VAL A 99 16.13 39.12 21.78
CA VAL A 99 17.01 37.97 21.55
C VAL A 99 18.40 38.20 22.16
N GLY A 100 18.93 37.17 22.81
CA GLY A 100 20.31 37.15 23.30
C GLY A 100 21.25 36.64 22.22
N LEU A 101 22.35 37.35 21.94
CA LEU A 101 23.35 36.99 20.95
C LEU A 101 24.60 36.48 21.67
N ASP A 102 25.03 35.26 21.34
CA ASP A 102 26.21 34.66 21.98
C ASP A 102 27.47 35.48 21.67
N ALA A 103 27.69 35.81 20.39
CA ALA A 103 28.71 36.75 19.95
C ALA A 103 28.37 37.41 18.59
N LEU A 104 29.03 38.54 18.33
CA LEU A 104 29.06 39.26 17.07
C LEU A 104 30.51 39.53 16.69
N VAL A 105 30.86 39.30 15.43
CA VAL A 105 32.20 39.56 14.91
C VAL A 105 32.09 40.60 13.80
N PHE A 106 32.86 41.67 13.91
CA PHE A 106 32.96 42.70 12.90
C PHE A 106 33.74 42.18 11.68
N HIS A 107 33.22 42.40 10.48
CA HIS A 107 33.89 42.03 9.25
C HIS A 107 33.94 43.23 8.30
N ALA A 108 35.16 43.72 8.06
CA ALA A 108 35.42 44.76 7.06
C ALA A 108 35.59 44.10 5.68
N GLY A 109 34.54 44.10 4.87
CA GLY A 109 34.60 43.69 3.46
C GLY A 109 34.79 44.88 2.51
N ASN A 110 35.17 44.62 1.26
CA ASN A 110 35.48 45.63 0.24
C ASN A 110 34.31 46.57 -0.17
N SER A 111 33.08 46.33 0.29
CA SER A 111 31.90 47.12 -0.11
C SER A 111 30.87 47.40 1.00
N SER A 112 30.98 46.80 2.20
CA SER A 112 30.29 47.20 3.43
C SER A 112 31.00 46.63 4.66
N SER A 113 30.96 47.37 5.77
CA SER A 113 31.41 46.90 7.09
C SER A 113 30.20 46.41 7.86
N ASP A 114 30.10 45.09 8.10
CA ASP A 114 28.93 44.51 8.75
C ASP A 114 29.30 43.56 9.89
N TYR A 115 28.40 43.47 10.87
CA TYR A 115 28.50 42.55 12.00
C TYR A 115 27.86 41.21 11.65
N ILE A 116 28.59 40.12 11.93
CA ILE A 116 28.14 38.76 11.69
C ILE A 116 27.78 38.11 13.04
N PRO A 117 26.53 37.64 13.25
CA PRO A 117 26.18 36.88 14.43
C PRO A 117 26.87 35.53 14.45
N VAL A 118 27.31 35.12 15.64
CA VAL A 118 27.96 33.84 15.91
C VAL A 118 27.18 33.10 17.00
N LEU A 119 26.58 31.97 16.65
CA LEU A 119 25.85 31.08 17.58
C LEU A 119 26.77 29.97 18.10
N PHE A 120 26.74 29.70 19.40
CA PHE A 120 27.49 28.62 20.03
C PHE A 120 26.59 27.41 20.30
N VAL A 121 26.94 26.26 19.71
CA VAL A 121 26.16 25.02 19.83
C VAL A 121 27.03 23.93 20.46
N HIS A 122 26.69 23.46 21.65
CA HIS A 122 27.51 22.46 22.35
C HIS A 122 27.55 21.09 21.64
N ARG A 123 26.52 20.76 20.87
CA ARG A 123 26.38 19.51 20.12
C ARG A 123 27.42 19.40 18.99
N CYS A 124 27.83 18.18 18.67
CA CYS A 124 28.79 17.87 17.62
C CYS A 124 28.22 18.01 16.19
N LYS A 125 26.91 18.27 16.05
CA LYS A 125 26.24 18.50 14.76
C LYS A 125 25.33 19.72 14.81
N VAL A 126 25.33 20.48 13.70
CA VAL A 126 24.42 21.62 13.48
C VAL A 126 23.08 21.12 12.91
N HIS A 127 21.99 21.40 13.60
CA HIS A 127 20.64 21.06 13.17
C HIS A 127 19.94 22.21 12.44
N ARG A 128 18.81 21.90 11.79
CA ARG A 128 17.97 22.90 11.13
C ARG A 128 17.50 23.98 12.11
N HIS A 129 17.16 23.61 13.35
CA HIS A 129 16.70 24.58 14.36
C HIS A 129 17.79 25.60 14.70
N ASP A 130 19.06 25.19 14.75
CA ASP A 130 20.20 26.10 14.95
C ASP A 130 20.34 27.10 13.80
N LYS A 131 20.12 26.63 12.55
CA LYS A 131 20.08 27.49 11.36
C LYS A 131 18.90 28.47 11.36
N MET A 132 17.78 28.09 11.96
CA MET A 132 16.61 28.98 12.08
C MET A 132 16.83 30.02 13.17
N LEU A 133 17.44 29.64 14.30
CA LEU A 133 17.81 30.56 15.36
C LEU A 133 18.83 31.61 14.90
N ILE A 134 19.87 31.22 14.16
CA ILE A 134 20.83 32.19 13.60
C ILE A 134 20.16 33.12 12.57
N ALA A 135 19.16 32.64 11.81
CA ALA A 135 18.38 33.48 10.91
C ALA A 135 17.52 34.51 11.68
N LEU A 136 16.91 34.12 12.80
CA LEU A 136 16.24 35.05 13.72
C LEU A 136 17.19 36.15 14.20
N TRP A 137 18.43 35.79 14.57
CA TRP A 137 19.44 36.76 14.99
C TRP A 137 19.84 37.71 13.88
N CYS A 138 19.98 37.21 12.65
CA CYS A 138 20.24 38.06 11.47
C CYS A 138 19.09 39.04 11.22
N ILE A 139 17.82 38.62 11.39
CA ILE A 139 16.65 39.50 11.28
C ILE A 139 16.69 40.59 12.36
N ALA A 140 16.92 40.22 13.63
CA ALA A 140 16.99 41.18 14.73
C ALA A 140 18.11 42.22 14.51
N LEU A 141 19.28 41.78 14.07
CA LEU A 141 20.40 42.68 13.74
C LEU A 141 20.10 43.57 12.53
N SER A 142 19.48 43.01 11.49
CA SER A 142 19.13 43.78 10.28
C SER A 142 18.13 44.89 10.59
N ARG A 143 17.17 44.62 11.49
CA ARG A 143 16.20 45.64 11.96
C ARG A 143 16.82 46.69 12.86
N LEU A 144 17.83 46.32 13.68
CA LEU A 144 18.53 47.27 14.55
C LEU A 144 19.48 48.21 13.83
N HIS A 145 20.23 47.69 12.84
CA HIS A 145 21.32 48.42 12.19
C HIS A 145 20.94 48.95 10.79
N GLY A 146 19.77 48.59 10.26
CA GLY A 146 19.28 49.02 8.94
C GLY A 146 19.95 48.33 7.74
N ASN A 147 21.05 47.60 7.95
CA ASN A 147 21.75 46.81 6.93
C ASN A 147 21.32 45.35 6.95
N GLN A 148 21.15 44.76 5.76
CA GLN A 148 20.73 43.35 5.64
C GLN A 148 21.89 42.38 5.91
N VAL A 149 21.78 41.59 6.98
CA VAL A 149 22.76 40.53 7.32
C VAL A 149 22.46 39.27 6.51
N GLN A 150 23.33 38.94 5.55
CA GLN A 150 23.12 37.83 4.60
C GLN A 150 23.55 36.44 5.12
N TYR A 151 24.39 36.40 6.16
CA TYR A 151 24.89 35.14 6.71
C TYR A 151 25.25 35.26 8.19
N GLY A 152 25.18 34.12 8.90
CA GLY A 152 25.68 33.96 10.27
C GLY A 152 26.72 32.85 10.36
N LYS A 153 27.45 32.80 11.49
CA LYS A 153 28.41 31.73 11.82
C LYS A 153 27.87 30.88 12.97
N ILE A 154 28.20 29.59 12.96
CA ILE A 154 27.90 28.67 14.06
C ILE A 154 29.20 27.99 14.48
N ILE A 155 29.56 28.10 15.76
CA ILE A 155 30.70 27.39 16.37
C ILE A 155 30.15 26.23 17.19
N TYR A 156 30.53 25.00 16.83
CA TYR A 156 29.92 23.80 17.39
C TYR A 156 30.89 22.65 17.70
N GLY A 157 30.46 21.78 18.61
CA GLY A 157 31.19 20.59 19.04
C GLY A 157 32.45 20.86 19.86
N HIS A 158 33.01 19.80 20.44
CA HIS A 158 34.18 19.91 21.34
C HIS A 158 35.43 20.51 20.70
N SER A 159 35.56 20.41 19.37
CA SER A 159 36.68 20.96 18.59
C SER A 159 36.42 22.37 18.06
N PHE A 160 35.34 23.04 18.48
CA PHE A 160 34.96 24.40 18.04
C PHE A 160 34.91 24.57 16.51
N SER A 161 34.33 23.58 15.82
CA SER A 161 34.18 23.63 14.36
C SER A 161 33.30 24.81 13.94
N VAL A 162 33.65 25.49 12.84
CA VAL A 162 32.93 26.69 12.37
C VAL A 162 32.21 26.39 11.07
N THR A 163 30.90 26.68 11.01
CA THR A 163 30.10 26.63 9.77
C THR A 163 29.45 27.98 9.48
N ARG A 164 29.47 28.39 8.22
CA ARG A 164 28.80 29.60 7.73
C ARG A 164 27.42 29.24 7.15
N VAL A 165 26.38 29.97 7.54
CA VAL A 165 25.00 29.74 7.14
C VAL A 165 24.47 30.96 6.40
N ARG A 166 24.09 30.81 5.13
CA ARG A 166 23.34 31.83 4.38
C ARG A 166 21.87 31.81 4.81
N VAL A 167 21.30 32.99 5.06
CA VAL A 167 19.96 33.11 5.66
C VAL A 167 18.88 33.56 4.68
N ASP A 168 19.22 33.87 3.43
CA ASP A 168 18.30 34.41 2.42
C ASP A 168 16.99 33.59 2.28
N ALA A 169 17.10 32.27 2.17
CA ALA A 169 15.96 31.34 2.05
C ALA A 169 15.26 31.03 3.38
N LEU A 170 15.88 31.40 4.51
CA LEU A 170 15.38 31.14 5.85
C LEU A 170 14.60 32.33 6.42
N ILE A 171 14.89 33.56 5.98
CA ILE A 171 14.25 34.78 6.49
C ILE A 171 12.72 34.71 6.36
N SER A 172 12.21 34.37 5.17
CA SER A 172 10.76 34.29 4.93
C SER A 172 10.06 33.25 5.82
N LEU A 173 10.75 32.14 6.12
CA LEU A 173 10.25 31.11 7.02
C LEU A 173 10.20 31.62 8.48
N VAL A 174 11.27 32.26 8.95
CA VAL A 174 11.30 32.84 10.31
C VAL A 174 10.22 33.91 10.46
N GLU A 175 10.04 34.78 9.46
CA GLU A 175 9.01 35.82 9.52
C GLU A 175 7.60 35.24 9.62
N HIS A 176 7.31 34.15 8.89
CA HIS A 176 6.06 33.42 9.03
C HIS A 176 5.91 32.80 10.42
N ASP A 177 6.97 32.19 10.97
CA ASP A 177 6.96 31.64 12.32
C ASP A 177 6.68 32.71 13.39
N LEU A 178 7.26 33.92 13.22
CA LEU A 178 7.02 35.04 14.13
C LEU A 178 5.56 35.52 14.08
N LEU A 179 4.95 35.55 12.89
CA LEU A 179 3.52 35.86 12.74
C LEU A 179 2.63 34.81 13.42
N ASP A 180 2.97 33.52 13.29
CA ASP A 180 2.26 32.44 13.98
C ASP A 180 2.31 32.63 15.51
N ILE A 181 3.49 32.93 16.07
CA ILE A 181 3.68 33.15 17.52
C ILE A 181 2.82 34.33 18.00
N VAL A 182 2.79 35.43 17.25
CA VAL A 182 1.95 36.59 17.57
C VAL A 182 0.47 36.25 17.49
N ALA A 183 0.05 35.46 16.49
CA ALA A 183 -1.34 35.02 16.34
C ALA A 183 -1.79 34.11 17.50
N PHE A 184 -0.89 33.26 18.00
CA PHE A 184 -1.13 32.41 19.18
C PHE A 184 -1.36 33.24 20.44
N HIS A 185 -0.55 34.29 20.64
CA HIS A 185 -0.70 35.19 21.79
C HIS A 185 -2.03 35.95 21.78
N LYS A 186 -2.45 36.43 20.61
CA LYS A 186 -3.72 37.17 20.47
C LYS A 186 -4.97 36.29 20.55
N GLY A 187 -4.83 34.98 20.67
CA GLY A 187 -5.96 34.03 20.63
C GLY A 187 -6.62 33.91 19.25
N ASN A 188 -6.01 34.46 18.20
CA ASN A 188 -6.54 34.41 16.83
C ASN A 188 -6.38 33.02 16.19
N SER A 189 -5.48 32.20 16.73
CA SER A 189 -5.20 30.85 16.24
C SER A 189 -4.73 29.95 17.38
N THR A 190 -5.29 28.75 17.47
CA THR A 190 -4.84 27.70 18.38
C THR A 190 -4.19 26.57 17.58
N PRO A 191 -2.91 26.24 17.80
CA PRO A 191 -2.29 25.10 17.14
C PRO A 191 -2.95 23.80 17.58
N GLN A 192 -3.11 22.85 16.66
CA GLN A 192 -3.62 21.53 17.02
C GLN A 192 -2.59 20.77 17.88
N LEU A 193 -3.07 20.09 18.93
CA LEU A 193 -2.26 19.20 19.72
C LEU A 193 -1.78 18.02 18.85
N ARG A 194 -0.46 17.89 18.71
CA ARG A 194 0.18 16.78 18.01
C ARG A 194 1.39 16.32 18.82
N LEU A 195 1.39 15.04 19.21
CA LEU A 195 2.58 14.44 19.82
C LEU A 195 3.69 14.31 18.76
N ASN A 196 4.92 14.64 19.14
CA ASN A 196 6.08 14.63 18.24
C ASN A 196 7.33 14.11 18.97
N SER A 197 8.48 14.09 18.28
CA SER A 197 9.73 13.58 18.85
C SER A 197 10.25 14.37 20.05
N HIS A 198 9.91 15.66 20.16
CA HIS A 198 10.28 16.53 21.29
C HIS A 198 9.53 16.17 22.58
N CYS A 199 8.39 15.47 22.48
CA CYS A 199 7.59 15.10 23.64
C CYS A 199 8.35 14.26 24.69
N ARG A 200 9.49 13.63 24.35
CA ARG A 200 10.28 12.86 25.33
C ARG A 200 11.03 13.73 26.35
N VAL A 201 11.41 14.95 25.96
CA VAL A 201 12.14 15.90 26.81
C VAL A 201 11.29 17.12 27.20
N CYS A 202 10.07 17.21 26.67
CA CYS A 202 9.17 18.34 26.85
C CYS A 202 8.55 18.36 28.27
N GLU A 203 8.52 19.56 28.86
CA GLU A 203 7.92 19.82 30.18
C GLU A 203 6.38 19.63 30.24
N PHE A 204 5.72 19.61 29.08
CA PHE A 204 4.27 19.35 28.95
C PHE A 204 3.96 17.94 28.44
N SER A 205 4.94 17.04 28.42
CA SER A 205 4.80 15.69 27.84
C SER A 205 3.62 14.90 28.41
N GLN A 206 3.53 14.81 29.74
CA GLN A 206 2.45 14.11 30.44
C GLN A 206 1.08 14.78 30.21
N TYR A 207 1.03 16.11 30.30
CA TYR A 207 -0.17 16.91 30.05
C TYR A 207 -0.71 16.67 28.63
N CYS A 208 0.15 16.80 27.61
CA CYS A 208 -0.20 16.60 26.21
C CYS A 208 -0.62 15.15 25.94
N ARG A 209 0.10 14.17 26.50
CA ARG A 209 -0.20 12.75 26.30
C ARG A 209 -1.54 12.36 26.90
N ARG A 210 -1.90 12.89 28.07
CA ARG A 210 -3.22 12.67 28.69
C ARG A 210 -4.34 13.16 27.78
N ILE A 211 -4.25 14.39 27.28
CA ILE A 211 -5.26 14.96 26.37
C ILE A 211 -5.33 14.15 25.06
N ALA A 212 -4.19 13.72 24.52
CA ALA A 212 -4.16 12.92 23.31
C ALA A 212 -4.87 11.56 23.51
N ILE A 213 -4.68 10.90 24.67
CA ILE A 213 -5.39 9.67 25.05
C ILE A 213 -6.90 9.94 25.19
N GLU A 214 -7.29 10.98 25.92
CA GLU A 214 -8.70 11.36 26.13
C GLU A 214 -9.42 11.63 24.80
N LYS A 215 -8.74 12.26 23.83
CA LYS A 215 -9.28 12.56 22.49
C LYS A 215 -9.11 11.42 21.48
N ASP A 216 -8.48 10.31 21.87
CA ASP A 216 -8.11 9.21 20.98
C ASP A 216 -7.35 9.70 19.72
N ASP A 217 -6.43 10.64 19.89
CA ASP A 217 -5.78 11.35 18.77
C ASP A 217 -4.81 10.44 17.98
N LEU A 218 -4.83 10.57 16.66
CA LEU A 218 -3.97 9.80 15.75
C LEU A 218 -2.47 9.95 16.03
N SER A 219 -2.01 11.06 16.64
CA SER A 219 -0.60 11.26 16.99
C SER A 219 -0.09 10.35 18.11
N LEU A 220 -0.97 9.60 18.78
CA LEU A 220 -0.57 8.54 19.70
C LEU A 220 0.22 7.43 19.00
N LEU A 221 -0.17 7.06 17.77
CA LEU A 221 0.49 6.00 17.02
C LEU A 221 1.85 6.47 16.51
N GLN A 222 2.91 5.87 17.06
CA GLN A 222 4.27 6.20 16.67
C GLN A 222 4.52 5.78 15.21
N GLY A 223 5.00 6.72 14.41
CA GLY A 223 5.30 6.52 12.99
C GLY A 223 4.28 7.13 12.04
N LEU A 224 3.11 7.61 12.52
CA LEU A 224 2.23 8.47 11.73
C LEU A 224 2.78 9.90 11.71
N ARG A 225 3.14 10.39 10.52
CA ARG A 225 3.63 11.76 10.32
C ARG A 225 2.46 12.74 10.23
N GLU A 226 2.71 14.02 10.54
CA GLU A 226 1.71 15.09 10.50
C GLU A 226 0.98 15.19 9.14
N LYS A 227 1.71 15.01 8.03
CA LYS A 227 1.12 14.97 6.68
C LYS A 227 0.16 13.79 6.49
N GLU A 228 0.45 12.64 7.08
CA GLU A 228 -0.39 11.44 6.99
C GLU A 228 -1.64 11.59 7.84
N ILE A 229 -1.52 12.16 9.04
CA ILE A 229 -2.65 12.53 9.91
C ILE A 229 -3.56 13.51 9.18
N THR A 230 -3.00 14.56 8.56
CA THR A 230 -3.79 15.53 7.78
C THR A 230 -4.53 14.86 6.61
N LYS A 231 -3.89 13.89 5.94
CA LYS A 231 -4.52 13.10 4.87
C LYS A 231 -5.65 12.20 5.39
N LEU A 232 -5.54 11.67 6.60
CA LEU A 232 -6.60 10.89 7.26
C LEU A 232 -7.75 11.80 7.70
N ASN A 233 -7.46 12.97 8.28
CA ASN A 233 -8.45 13.97 8.65
C ASN A 233 -9.28 14.41 7.44
N LYS A 234 -8.65 14.65 6.28
CA LYS A 234 -9.35 14.94 5.00
C LYS A 234 -10.29 13.82 4.54
N LYS A 235 -10.11 12.59 5.03
CA LYS A 235 -10.98 11.43 4.77
C LYS A 235 -12.02 11.19 5.89
N GLY A 236 -12.13 12.12 6.85
CA GLY A 236 -13.03 11.99 7.99
C GLY A 236 -12.54 11.03 9.09
N ILE A 237 -11.25 10.66 9.10
CA ILE A 237 -10.66 9.81 10.12
C ILE A 237 -9.82 10.70 11.04
N PHE A 238 -10.29 10.89 12.26
CA PHE A 238 -9.70 11.78 13.26
C PHE A 238 -9.16 11.03 14.49
N THR A 239 -9.61 9.78 14.72
CA THR A 239 -9.26 9.02 15.92
C THR A 239 -8.60 7.67 15.63
N THR A 240 -7.83 7.14 16.58
CA THR A 240 -7.21 5.80 16.49
C THR A 240 -8.28 4.72 16.34
N THR A 241 -9.41 4.86 17.02
CA THR A 241 -10.56 3.96 16.91
C THR A 241 -11.14 3.98 15.49
N GLN A 242 -11.32 5.15 14.88
CA GLN A 242 -11.79 5.23 13.49
C GLN A 242 -10.78 4.60 12.53
N LEU A 243 -9.48 4.84 12.75
CA LEU A 243 -8.42 4.23 11.93
C LEU A 243 -8.42 2.71 12.03
N SER A 244 -8.67 2.14 13.22
CA SER A 244 -8.74 0.68 13.41
C SER A 244 -9.83 0.02 12.55
N CYS A 245 -10.96 0.70 12.33
CA CYS A 245 -12.05 0.22 11.47
C CYS A 245 -11.69 0.19 9.98
N THR A 246 -10.59 0.85 9.58
CA THR A 246 -10.16 0.89 8.18
C THR A 246 -9.28 -0.31 7.78
N PHE A 247 -8.77 -1.08 8.76
CA PHE A 247 -7.94 -2.22 8.45
C PHE A 247 -8.73 -3.28 7.67
N ARG A 248 -8.15 -3.73 6.55
CA ARG A 248 -8.74 -4.77 5.69
C ARG A 248 -7.69 -5.87 5.51
N PRO A 249 -7.93 -7.08 6.06
CA PRO A 249 -7.01 -8.19 5.90
C PRO A 249 -6.89 -8.52 4.41
N ARG A 250 -5.66 -8.45 3.89
CA ARG A 250 -5.35 -8.87 2.53
C ARG A 250 -4.87 -10.31 2.59
N LYS A 251 -5.34 -11.16 1.66
CA LYS A 251 -4.80 -12.50 1.53
C LYS A 251 -3.34 -12.37 1.10
N ASN A 252 -2.40 -12.80 1.95
CA ASN A 252 -0.99 -12.85 1.60
C ASN A 252 -0.87 -13.80 0.40
N ARG A 253 -0.62 -13.25 -0.80
CA ARG A 253 -0.09 -14.05 -1.91
C ARG A 253 1.23 -14.63 -1.39
N LYS A 254 1.49 -15.92 -1.64
CA LYS A 254 2.83 -16.51 -1.45
C LYS A 254 3.84 -15.61 -2.18
N LYS A 255 4.46 -14.69 -1.45
CA LYS A 255 5.48 -13.78 -1.95
C LYS A 255 6.83 -14.37 -1.61
N ARG A 256 7.82 -14.10 -2.45
CA ARG A 256 9.22 -14.50 -2.24
C ARG A 256 9.67 -14.10 -0.83
N ALA A 257 10.40 -14.97 -0.15
CA ALA A 257 10.80 -14.85 1.26
C ALA A 257 11.55 -13.54 1.64
N ASN A 258 11.99 -12.73 0.66
CA ASN A 258 12.89 -11.59 0.89
C ASN A 258 12.26 -10.19 0.69
N GLN A 259 10.94 -10.01 0.76
CA GLN A 259 10.31 -8.67 0.64
C GLN A 259 9.81 -8.17 2.01
N SER A 260 10.40 -7.08 2.53
CA SER A 260 10.01 -6.50 3.82
C SER A 260 8.52 -6.14 3.85
N LEU A 261 7.77 -6.69 4.81
CA LEU A 261 6.35 -6.38 4.97
C LEU A 261 6.15 -4.91 5.36
N ALA A 262 5.24 -4.22 4.66
CA ALA A 262 4.89 -2.85 5.00
C ALA A 262 4.10 -2.82 6.32
N HIS A 263 4.50 -1.97 7.26
CA HIS A 263 3.79 -1.81 8.53
C HIS A 263 2.45 -1.10 8.34
N HIS A 264 1.38 -1.67 8.90
CA HIS A 264 0.02 -1.19 8.77
C HIS A 264 -0.45 -0.47 10.04
N GLN A 265 -0.46 0.86 10.00
CA GLN A 265 -0.92 1.69 11.13
C GLN A 265 -2.37 1.39 11.55
N SER A 266 -3.24 1.00 10.62
CA SER A 266 -4.60 0.60 10.95
C SER A 266 -4.70 -0.76 11.66
N LEU A 267 -3.75 -1.68 11.43
CA LEU A 267 -3.65 -2.92 12.20
C LEU A 267 -3.10 -2.66 13.60
N GLN A 268 -2.12 -1.76 13.72
CA GLN A 268 -1.62 -1.32 15.03
C GLN A 268 -2.75 -0.69 15.87
N ALA A 269 -3.56 0.17 15.25
CA ALA A 269 -4.76 0.73 15.87
C ALA A 269 -5.77 -0.36 16.30
N LEU A 270 -5.94 -1.40 15.47
CA LEU A 270 -6.82 -2.53 15.78
C LEU A 270 -6.29 -3.35 16.96
N ALA A 271 -5.00 -3.70 16.95
CA ALA A 271 -4.31 -4.37 18.06
C ALA A 271 -4.55 -3.62 19.37
N LYS A 272 -4.32 -2.31 19.35
CA LYS A 272 -4.52 -1.47 20.54
C LYS A 272 -5.97 -1.45 21.03
N ARG A 273 -6.94 -1.39 20.11
CA ARG A 273 -8.37 -1.34 20.46
C ARG A 273 -8.88 -2.67 21.03
N THR A 274 -8.45 -3.80 20.47
CA THR A 274 -8.92 -5.13 20.91
C THR A 274 -8.05 -5.72 22.01
N ASP A 275 -6.95 -5.06 22.38
CA ASP A 275 -5.97 -5.55 23.34
C ASP A 275 -5.43 -6.96 22.98
N THR A 276 -5.22 -7.18 21.69
CA THR A 276 -4.86 -8.48 21.09
C THR A 276 -3.55 -8.38 20.31
N ILE A 277 -2.74 -9.44 20.31
CA ILE A 277 -1.57 -9.56 19.44
C ILE A 277 -2.02 -10.09 18.08
N TYR A 278 -1.78 -9.31 17.01
CA TYR A 278 -2.07 -9.75 15.66
C TYR A 278 -0.81 -10.21 14.92
N VAL A 279 -0.87 -11.38 14.30
CA VAL A 279 0.25 -11.98 13.55
C VAL A 279 -0.08 -11.95 12.06
N VAL A 280 0.69 -11.19 11.28
CA VAL A 280 0.60 -11.15 9.81
C VAL A 280 1.40 -12.29 9.19
N GLN A 281 2.60 -12.53 9.72
CA GLN A 281 3.48 -13.60 9.31
C GLN A 281 4.34 -13.97 10.52
N LYS A 282 4.53 -15.28 10.76
CA LYS A 282 5.43 -15.76 11.82
C LYS A 282 6.86 -15.39 11.45
N PRO A 283 7.61 -14.68 12.31
CA PRO A 283 8.99 -14.32 12.03
C PRO A 283 9.89 -15.56 12.08
N GLU A 284 11.00 -15.53 11.35
CA GLU A 284 12.05 -16.54 11.44
C GLU A 284 12.89 -16.27 12.69
N LEU A 285 12.85 -17.18 13.65
CA LEU A 285 13.64 -17.08 14.88
C LEU A 285 14.87 -17.99 14.82
N PRO A 286 16.00 -17.52 15.35
CA PRO A 286 17.23 -18.30 15.39
C PRO A 286 17.09 -19.55 16.29
N THR A 287 17.61 -20.68 15.80
CA THR A 287 17.52 -22.02 16.41
C THR A 287 18.73 -22.38 17.28
N GLU A 288 19.75 -21.53 17.31
CA GLU A 288 20.98 -21.73 18.07
C GLU A 288 20.69 -21.84 19.57
N GLN A 289 21.39 -22.77 20.24
CA GLN A 289 21.23 -23.02 21.67
C GLN A 289 21.77 -21.88 22.53
N THR A 290 22.88 -21.26 22.10
CA THR A 290 23.49 -20.12 22.78
C THR A 290 22.90 -18.81 22.26
N ARG A 291 22.16 -18.10 23.12
CA ARG A 291 21.53 -16.82 22.79
C ARG A 291 22.08 -15.70 23.65
N ILE A 292 22.52 -14.63 23.01
CA ILE A 292 23.07 -13.45 23.66
C ILE A 292 22.07 -12.30 23.45
N TYR A 293 21.55 -11.74 24.54
CA TYR A 293 20.76 -10.52 24.52
C TYR A 293 21.71 -9.36 24.79
N LEU A 294 21.82 -8.47 23.81
CA LEU A 294 22.76 -7.36 23.80
C LEU A 294 22.01 -6.03 23.88
N ASP A 295 22.49 -5.16 24.75
CA ASP A 295 22.14 -3.74 24.78
C ASP A 295 23.42 -2.90 24.95
N ILE A 296 23.52 -1.80 24.20
CA ILE A 296 24.68 -0.90 24.23
C ILE A 296 24.24 0.49 24.65
N GLU A 297 24.94 1.05 25.62
CA GLU A 297 24.73 2.42 26.09
C GLU A 297 25.83 3.35 25.62
N GLY A 298 25.46 4.56 25.24
CA GLY A 298 26.41 5.54 24.73
C GLY A 298 25.86 6.96 24.70
N VAL A 299 26.74 7.89 24.34
CA VAL A 299 26.46 9.31 24.11
C VAL A 299 26.41 9.54 22.60
N PRO A 300 25.22 9.53 21.97
CA PRO A 300 25.11 9.45 20.51
C PRO A 300 25.74 10.65 19.77
N ASP A 301 25.71 11.83 20.38
CA ASP A 301 26.30 13.05 19.81
C ASP A 301 27.82 12.94 19.67
N GLN A 302 28.48 12.34 20.66
CA GLN A 302 29.93 12.12 20.68
C GLN A 302 30.34 10.81 20.01
N LYS A 303 29.36 9.95 19.70
CA LYS A 303 29.55 8.56 19.30
C LYS A 303 30.45 7.77 20.27
N PHE A 304 30.38 8.07 21.56
CA PHE A 304 31.13 7.36 22.59
C PHE A 304 30.21 6.33 23.25
N TYR A 305 30.65 5.08 23.32
CA TYR A 305 29.93 3.94 23.88
C TYR A 305 30.62 3.53 25.17
N TYR A 306 29.91 3.65 26.30
CA TYR A 306 30.51 3.48 27.62
C TYR A 306 30.14 2.17 28.30
N LEU A 307 29.14 1.44 27.79
CA LEU A 307 28.70 0.19 28.38
C LEU A 307 28.15 -0.75 27.32
N ILE A 308 28.65 -1.99 27.32
CA ILE A 308 28.12 -3.13 26.57
C ILE A 308 27.56 -4.13 27.58
N GLY A 309 26.25 -4.34 27.56
CA GLY A 309 25.56 -5.31 28.39
C GLY A 309 25.24 -6.58 27.65
N LEU A 310 25.55 -7.72 28.26
CA LEU A 310 25.18 -9.03 27.74
C LEU A 310 24.40 -9.82 28.79
N ARG A 311 23.32 -10.44 28.34
CA ARG A 311 22.73 -11.59 29.01
C ARG A 311 22.85 -12.80 28.11
N VAL A 312 23.61 -13.81 28.54
CA VAL A 312 23.85 -15.01 27.76
C VAL A 312 23.08 -16.18 28.34
N LYS A 313 22.31 -16.86 27.48
CA LYS A 313 21.62 -18.10 27.78
C LYS A 313 22.40 -19.27 27.17
N TYR A 314 22.90 -20.18 28.01
CA TYR A 314 23.46 -21.47 27.62
C TYR A 314 22.56 -22.57 28.15
N SER A 315 21.85 -23.29 27.27
CA SER A 315 20.88 -24.29 27.72
C SER A 315 19.89 -23.67 28.73
N GLU A 316 19.84 -24.14 29.99
CA GLU A 316 19.00 -23.55 31.05
C GLU A 316 19.74 -22.59 32.02
N CYS A 317 21.03 -22.32 31.79
CA CYS A 317 21.83 -21.39 32.59
C CYS A 317 21.87 -19.97 31.99
N PHE A 318 21.88 -18.96 32.86
CA PHE A 318 22.01 -17.55 32.49
C PHE A 318 23.28 -16.95 33.09
N GLN A 319 23.99 -16.16 32.28
CA GLN A 319 25.13 -15.36 32.72
C GLN A 319 24.93 -13.92 32.29
N ASP A 320 25.12 -12.99 33.23
CA ASP A 320 25.05 -11.55 32.98
C ASP A 320 26.44 -10.93 33.04
N LEU A 321 26.76 -10.11 32.05
CA LEU A 321 28.07 -9.47 31.90
C LEU A 321 27.88 -8.02 31.50
N SER A 322 28.78 -7.17 31.99
CA SER A 322 28.80 -5.74 31.69
C SER A 322 30.24 -5.30 31.46
N PHE A 323 30.52 -4.82 30.25
CA PHE A 323 31.81 -4.24 29.91
C PHE A 323 31.67 -2.72 29.96
N TRP A 324 32.52 -2.05 30.72
CA TRP A 324 32.39 -0.62 31.01
C TRP A 324 33.64 0.15 30.60
N ALA A 325 33.45 1.36 30.08
CA ALA A 325 34.50 2.31 29.77
C ALA A 325 34.32 3.63 30.54
N ASP A 326 35.34 4.02 31.29
CA ASP A 326 35.33 5.29 32.03
C ASP A 326 35.53 6.48 31.08
N THR A 327 36.43 6.34 30.12
CA THR A 327 36.80 7.37 29.13
C THR A 327 36.79 6.83 27.70
N PRO A 328 36.84 7.72 26.67
CA PRO A 328 37.01 7.30 25.27
C PRO A 328 38.28 6.48 24.99
N ILE A 329 39.29 6.54 25.86
CA ILE A 329 40.52 5.74 25.74
C ILE A 329 40.22 4.29 26.18
N ASP A 330 39.45 4.14 27.26
CA ASP A 330 39.07 2.83 27.82
C ASP A 330 38.05 2.09 26.94
N GLU A 331 37.38 2.79 26.01
CA GLU A 331 36.49 2.20 25.00
C GLU A 331 37.19 1.07 24.22
N LYS A 332 38.51 1.20 23.98
CA LYS A 332 39.32 0.18 23.31
C LYS A 332 39.49 -1.10 24.14
N GLU A 333 39.74 -0.95 25.44
CA GLU A 333 39.92 -2.11 26.33
C GLU A 333 38.58 -2.80 26.61
N MET A 334 37.50 -2.02 26.78
CA MET A 334 36.13 -2.53 26.84
C MET A 334 35.79 -3.38 25.60
N TRP A 335 36.12 -2.88 24.40
CA TRP A 335 35.92 -3.60 23.14
C TRP A 335 36.73 -4.90 23.07
N LYS A 336 38.00 -4.89 23.48
CA LYS A 336 38.84 -6.10 23.53
C LYS A 336 38.29 -7.13 24.50
N SER A 337 37.88 -6.73 25.70
CA SER A 337 37.31 -7.65 26.70
C SER A 337 36.01 -8.27 26.19
N PHE A 338 35.17 -7.48 25.52
CA PHE A 338 33.97 -7.98 24.85
C PHE A 338 34.30 -9.00 23.77
N LEU A 339 35.23 -8.70 22.86
CA LEU A 339 35.64 -9.64 21.80
C LEU A 339 36.25 -10.92 22.37
N GLY A 340 37.12 -10.83 23.38
CA GLY A 340 37.72 -11.99 24.03
C GLY A 340 36.69 -12.91 24.68
N TYR A 341 35.61 -12.35 25.25
CA TYR A 341 34.50 -13.14 25.74
C TYR A 341 33.73 -13.82 24.59
N ILE A 342 33.37 -13.07 23.53
CA ILE A 342 32.65 -13.64 22.37
C ILE A 342 33.48 -14.72 21.65
N GLU A 343 34.80 -14.59 21.63
CA GLU A 343 35.72 -15.58 21.06
C GLU A 343 35.66 -16.91 21.81
N SER A 344 35.47 -16.88 23.13
CA SER A 344 35.37 -18.07 23.97
C SER A 344 34.06 -18.88 23.78
N LEU A 345 33.12 -18.38 22.98
CA LEU A 345 31.82 -19.01 22.79
C LEU A 345 31.74 -19.79 21.48
N ASP A 346 31.32 -21.04 21.59
CA ASP A 346 31.01 -21.89 20.45
C ASP A 346 29.58 -21.64 19.97
N GLY A 347 29.42 -21.18 18.72
CA GLY A 347 28.14 -21.08 18.02
C GLY A 347 27.05 -20.27 18.76
N PHE A 348 26.94 -18.97 18.48
CA PHE A 348 26.00 -18.07 19.15
C PHE A 348 25.18 -17.23 18.17
N VAL A 349 24.03 -16.75 18.66
CA VAL A 349 23.25 -15.67 18.02
C VAL A 349 23.15 -14.47 18.96
N ILE A 350 23.36 -13.27 18.42
CA ILE A 350 23.24 -12.01 19.17
C ILE A 350 21.92 -11.34 18.79
N LEU A 351 21.03 -11.22 19.76
CA LEU A 351 19.77 -10.53 19.66
C LEU A 351 19.94 -9.11 20.22
N HIS A 352 19.55 -8.11 19.45
CA HIS A 352 19.57 -6.70 19.86
C HIS A 352 18.28 -5.99 19.39
N TYR A 353 17.96 -4.83 19.97
CA TYR A 353 16.68 -4.16 19.73
C TYR A 353 16.83 -2.85 18.93
N GLY A 354 16.49 -2.92 17.64
CA GLY A 354 16.54 -1.75 16.76
C GLY A 354 17.91 -1.58 16.11
N ARG A 355 18.12 -0.43 15.48
CA ARG A 355 19.31 -0.19 14.64
C ARG A 355 20.50 0.35 15.43
N TYR A 356 20.28 0.89 16.63
CA TYR A 356 21.31 1.59 17.39
C TYR A 356 22.51 0.69 17.70
N ASP A 357 22.28 -0.49 18.26
CA ASP A 357 23.34 -1.42 18.67
C ASP A 357 24.16 -1.91 17.48
N SER A 358 23.51 -2.25 16.37
CA SER A 358 24.20 -2.65 15.15
C SER A 358 25.12 -1.56 14.59
N VAL A 359 24.72 -0.29 14.72
CA VAL A 359 25.56 0.85 14.32
C VAL A 359 26.69 1.07 15.31
N ALA A 360 26.43 0.88 16.62
CA ALA A 360 27.45 0.96 17.65
C ALA A 360 28.54 -0.09 17.46
N LEU A 361 28.17 -1.35 17.27
CA LEU A 361 29.10 -2.45 16.98
C LEU A 361 29.94 -2.20 15.73
N ALA A 362 29.30 -1.79 14.62
CA ALA A 362 30.01 -1.50 13.38
C ALA A 362 31.00 -0.33 13.53
N GLU A 363 30.64 0.69 14.33
CA GLU A 363 31.51 1.83 14.58
C GLU A 363 32.69 1.48 15.50
N LEU A 364 32.45 0.66 16.54
CA LEU A 364 33.52 0.12 17.40
C LEU A 364 34.49 -0.76 16.62
N GLN A 365 33.97 -1.67 15.77
CA GLN A 365 34.76 -2.47 14.85
C GLN A 365 35.63 -1.60 13.93
N ARG A 366 35.04 -0.56 13.32
CA ARG A 366 35.75 0.36 12.41
C ARG A 366 36.86 1.14 13.13
N ARG A 367 36.69 1.47 14.42
CA ARG A 367 37.68 2.24 15.19
C ARG A 367 38.83 1.39 15.73
N TYR A 368 38.52 0.21 16.25
CA TYR A 368 39.47 -0.56 17.05
C TYR A 368 39.91 -1.88 16.41
N GLY A 369 39.22 -2.34 15.37
CA GLY A 369 39.52 -3.60 14.70
C GLY A 369 39.28 -4.82 15.59
N GLY A 370 39.83 -5.97 15.18
CA GLY A 370 39.68 -7.26 15.83
C GLY A 370 40.10 -8.38 14.88
N ASN A 371 40.01 -9.64 15.31
CA ASN A 371 40.19 -10.79 14.43
C ASN A 371 39.11 -10.78 13.34
N GLU A 372 39.51 -10.78 12.06
CA GLU A 372 38.60 -10.68 10.91
C GLU A 372 37.55 -11.81 10.90
N GLU A 373 37.94 -13.05 11.20
CA GLU A 373 37.04 -14.21 11.25
C GLU A 373 35.99 -14.06 12.36
N LEU A 374 36.42 -13.59 13.53
CA LEU A 374 35.53 -13.34 14.66
C LEU A 374 34.53 -12.21 14.36
N LEU A 375 34.98 -11.16 13.68
CA LEU A 375 34.16 -10.01 13.34
C LEU A 375 33.12 -10.34 12.26
N GLU A 376 33.49 -11.13 11.25
CA GLU A 376 32.54 -11.66 10.26
C GLU A 376 31.50 -12.57 10.93
N ARG A 377 31.95 -13.45 11.84
CA ARG A 377 31.06 -14.30 12.64
C ARG A 377 30.09 -13.45 13.47
N LEU A 378 30.59 -12.44 14.19
CA LEU A 378 29.77 -11.53 14.99
C LEU A 378 28.72 -10.80 14.14
N ALA A 379 29.12 -10.22 13.00
CA ALA A 379 28.21 -9.52 12.11
C ALA A 379 27.14 -10.47 11.52
N SER A 380 27.54 -11.68 11.12
CA SER A 380 26.62 -12.69 10.57
C SER A 380 25.67 -13.30 11.61
N SER A 381 26.02 -13.24 12.89
CA SER A 381 25.22 -13.73 14.03
C SER A 381 24.30 -12.68 14.66
N CYS A 382 24.43 -11.39 14.31
CA CYS A 382 23.53 -10.35 14.83
C CYS A 382 22.13 -10.42 14.19
N ARG A 383 21.09 -10.31 15.01
CA ARG A 383 19.69 -10.31 14.60
C ARG A 383 18.93 -9.20 15.33
N ASN A 384 18.31 -8.32 14.54
CA ASN A 384 17.52 -7.21 15.05
C ASN A 384 16.07 -7.65 15.33
N VAL A 385 15.70 -7.75 16.60
CA VAL A 385 14.37 -8.21 17.04
C VAL A 385 13.26 -7.25 16.59
N LEU A 386 13.51 -5.94 16.59
CA LEU A 386 12.53 -4.96 16.09
C LEU A 386 12.19 -5.20 14.62
N SER A 387 13.16 -5.62 13.79
CA SER A 387 12.90 -5.94 12.37
C SER A 387 12.07 -7.21 12.19
N MET A 388 12.20 -8.17 13.12
CA MET A 388 11.38 -9.39 13.16
C MET A 388 9.94 -9.10 13.59
N ILE A 389 9.72 -8.09 14.44
CA ILE A 389 8.39 -7.66 14.87
C ILE A 389 7.74 -6.76 13.82
N TYR A 390 8.46 -5.73 13.37
CA TYR A 390 7.89 -4.64 12.58
C TYR A 390 7.32 -5.14 11.26
N GLY A 391 6.00 -5.00 11.11
CA GLY A 391 5.27 -5.46 9.92
C GLY A 391 4.80 -6.91 9.97
N HIS A 392 5.33 -7.72 10.89
CA HIS A 392 5.03 -9.15 11.06
C HIS A 392 4.10 -9.41 12.25
N VAL A 393 4.38 -8.78 13.40
CA VAL A 393 3.63 -8.94 14.66
C VAL A 393 3.24 -7.57 15.19
N TYR A 394 1.98 -7.42 15.60
CA TYR A 394 1.40 -6.17 16.07
C TYR A 394 0.93 -6.35 17.51
N PHE A 395 1.70 -5.81 18.45
CA PHE A 395 1.36 -5.79 19.87
C PHE A 395 0.33 -4.68 20.18
N PRO A 396 -0.48 -4.79 21.25
CA PRO A 396 -1.53 -3.81 21.58
C PRO A 396 -0.98 -2.54 22.26
N THR A 397 -0.01 -1.90 21.59
CA THR A 397 0.72 -0.70 22.05
C THR A 397 0.55 0.46 21.07
N TYR A 398 0.90 1.68 21.49
CA TYR A 398 0.94 2.84 20.58
C TYR A 398 2.27 2.94 19.80
N SER A 399 3.29 2.24 20.28
CA SER A 399 4.66 2.27 19.76
C SER A 399 5.29 0.87 19.78
N ASN A 400 6.30 0.69 18.94
CA ASN A 400 7.06 -0.55 18.84
C ASN A 400 8.44 -0.44 19.54
N ASP A 401 8.60 0.46 20.50
CA ASP A 401 9.80 0.47 21.34
C ASP A 401 9.80 -0.70 22.34
N LEU A 402 11.00 -1.13 22.75
CA LEU A 402 11.19 -2.27 23.65
C LEU A 402 10.39 -2.10 24.94
N LYS A 403 10.44 -0.88 25.51
CA LYS A 403 9.75 -0.54 26.76
C LYS A 403 8.24 -0.75 26.66
N SER A 404 7.62 -0.21 25.62
CA SER A 404 6.18 -0.30 25.40
C SER A 404 5.72 -1.74 25.17
N ILE A 405 6.47 -2.52 24.39
CA ILE A 405 6.14 -3.93 24.14
C ILE A 405 6.36 -4.77 25.40
N ALA A 406 7.51 -4.68 26.07
CA ALA A 406 7.78 -5.52 27.23
C ALA A 406 6.84 -5.19 28.41
N SER A 407 6.52 -3.92 28.64
CA SER A 407 5.50 -3.53 29.64
C SER A 407 4.11 -4.06 29.30
N CYS A 408 3.75 -4.09 28.01
CA CYS A 408 2.51 -4.73 27.56
C CYS A 408 2.47 -6.24 27.84
N LEU A 409 3.64 -6.88 27.90
CA LEU A 409 3.83 -8.30 28.21
C LEU A 409 4.03 -8.57 29.71
N GLY A 410 3.91 -7.54 30.56
CA GLY A 410 4.02 -7.66 32.02
C GLY A 410 5.43 -7.46 32.59
N PHE A 411 6.42 -7.04 31.79
CA PHE A 411 7.76 -6.73 32.30
C PHE A 411 7.82 -5.32 32.90
N SER A 412 8.42 -5.20 34.08
CA SER A 412 8.64 -3.95 34.78
C SER A 412 10.13 -3.71 35.00
N TRP A 413 10.61 -2.53 34.61
CA TRP A 413 11.96 -2.09 34.94
C TRP A 413 12.08 -1.86 36.44
N SER A 414 13.29 -2.10 36.97
CA SER A 414 13.61 -1.92 38.38
C SER A 414 13.41 -0.48 38.87
N GLU A 415 13.51 0.49 37.96
CA GLU A 415 13.39 1.92 38.21
C GLU A 415 12.18 2.49 37.45
N SER A 416 11.20 3.04 38.18
CA SER A 416 9.88 3.44 37.64
C SER A 416 9.94 4.54 36.58
N ASN A 417 11.05 5.30 36.51
CA ASN A 417 11.25 6.43 35.59
C ASN A 417 12.50 6.31 34.71
N ALA A 418 13.06 5.10 34.55
CA ALA A 418 14.25 4.91 33.70
C ALA A 418 13.91 4.97 32.21
N ASP A 419 14.61 5.79 31.43
CA ASP A 419 14.47 5.95 29.97
C ASP A 419 15.86 6.31 29.41
N GLY A 420 16.09 6.11 28.12
CA GLY A 420 17.41 6.36 27.49
C GLY A 420 17.84 7.84 27.54
N ILE A 421 16.94 8.78 27.82
CA ILE A 421 17.31 10.18 28.09
C ILE A 421 17.85 10.33 29.52
N LYS A 422 17.30 9.57 30.47
CA LYS A 422 17.72 9.60 31.86
C LYS A 422 19.06 8.90 32.06
N SER A 423 19.39 7.90 31.24
CA SER A 423 20.73 7.29 31.22
C SER A 423 21.82 8.33 30.89
N LEU A 424 21.55 9.26 29.97
CA LEU A 424 22.48 10.38 29.69
C LEU A 424 22.68 11.31 30.89
N VAL A 425 21.63 11.55 31.69
CA VAL A 425 21.72 12.35 32.93
C VAL A 425 22.58 11.64 33.96
N TRP A 426 22.34 10.35 34.19
CA TRP A 426 23.15 9.55 35.11
C TRP A 426 24.60 9.44 34.66
N ARG A 427 24.85 9.31 33.35
CA ARG A 427 26.21 9.29 32.80
C ARG A 427 26.93 10.60 33.06
N HIS A 428 26.29 11.75 32.82
CA HIS A 428 26.90 13.05 33.09
C HIS A 428 27.16 13.29 34.58
N GLN A 429 26.23 12.88 35.45
CA GLN A 429 26.39 12.95 36.90
C GLN A 429 27.59 12.11 37.33
N TRP A 430 27.70 10.87 36.86
CA TRP A 430 28.84 10.01 37.11
C TRP A 430 30.17 10.61 36.59
N GLU A 431 30.20 11.19 35.40
CA GLU A 431 31.41 11.82 34.86
C GLU A 431 31.89 12.99 35.73
N THR A 432 30.95 13.71 36.34
CA THR A 432 31.23 14.91 37.14
C THR A 432 31.59 14.56 38.60
N THR A 433 30.89 13.59 39.20
CA THR A 433 31.05 13.25 40.62
C THR A 433 31.91 12.02 40.88
N ARG A 434 32.06 11.15 39.88
CA ARG A 434 32.64 9.80 40.01
C ARG A 434 31.96 8.92 41.06
N ASP A 435 30.68 9.19 41.36
CA ASP A 435 29.90 8.41 42.32
C ASP A 435 29.40 7.09 41.70
N GLU A 436 29.92 5.98 42.22
CA GLU A 436 29.60 4.60 41.81
C GLU A 436 28.09 4.27 41.88
N ALA A 437 27.29 5.00 42.66
CA ALA A 437 25.84 4.82 42.68
C ALA A 437 25.20 5.05 41.29
N TYR A 438 25.69 6.03 40.53
CA TYR A 438 25.19 6.32 39.18
C TYR A 438 25.65 5.28 38.15
N LYS A 439 26.88 4.76 38.30
CA LYS A 439 27.39 3.66 37.46
C LYS A 439 26.59 2.39 37.68
N ASN A 440 26.32 2.02 38.93
CA ASN A 440 25.46 0.89 39.26
C ASN A 440 24.03 1.05 38.72
N LYS A 441 23.47 2.27 38.73
CA LYS A 441 22.17 2.55 38.10
C LYS A 441 22.19 2.32 36.59
N LEU A 442 23.25 2.75 35.90
CA LEU A 442 23.41 2.54 34.45
C LEU A 442 23.56 1.06 34.09
N ILE A 443 24.40 0.33 34.83
CA ILE A 443 24.58 -1.12 34.66
C ILE A 443 23.25 -1.85 34.88
N LYS A 444 22.50 -1.49 35.93
CA LYS A 444 21.20 -2.07 36.23
C LYS A 444 20.16 -1.77 35.14
N TYR A 445 20.12 -0.55 34.63
CA TYR A 445 19.21 -0.15 33.55
C TYR A 445 19.47 -0.95 32.26
N ASN A 446 20.73 -1.03 31.85
CA ASN A 446 21.16 -1.81 30.67
C ASN A 446 20.90 -3.32 30.85
N HIS A 447 21.07 -3.85 32.06
CA HIS A 447 20.69 -5.22 32.39
C HIS A 447 19.17 -5.44 32.31
N ASP A 448 18.35 -4.52 32.81
CA ASP A 448 16.89 -4.56 32.67
C ASP A 448 16.47 -4.55 31.18
N ASP A 449 17.17 -3.80 30.31
CA ASP A 449 16.91 -3.80 28.86
C ASP A 449 17.26 -5.15 28.21
N CYS A 450 18.35 -5.81 28.63
CA CYS A 450 18.67 -7.18 28.22
C CYS A 450 17.59 -8.19 28.67
N LEU A 451 17.07 -8.05 29.89
CA LEU A 451 15.97 -8.88 30.41
C LEU A 451 14.65 -8.64 29.67
N ALA A 452 14.32 -7.38 29.36
CA ALA A 452 13.16 -7.01 28.57
C ALA A 452 13.24 -7.61 27.17
N LEU A 453 14.42 -7.57 26.55
CA LEU A 453 14.67 -8.17 25.24
C LEU A 453 14.48 -9.70 25.27
N GLN A 454 14.94 -10.36 26.35
CA GLN A 454 14.66 -11.77 26.59
C GLN A 454 13.15 -12.05 26.72
N ALA A 455 12.40 -11.23 27.46
CA ALA A 455 10.97 -11.41 27.66
C ALA A 455 10.20 -11.32 26.32
N VAL A 456 10.52 -10.32 25.50
CA VAL A 456 9.89 -10.14 24.17
C VAL A 456 10.20 -11.31 23.25
N THR A 457 11.46 -11.75 23.18
CA THR A 457 11.88 -12.87 22.32
C THR A 457 11.34 -14.23 22.78
N LYS A 458 11.11 -14.41 24.09
CA LYS A 458 10.39 -15.59 24.62
C LYS A 458 8.96 -15.65 24.09
N VAL A 459 8.24 -14.53 24.10
CA VAL A 459 6.87 -14.46 23.56
C VAL A 459 6.85 -14.66 22.04
N LEU A 460 7.82 -14.11 21.31
CA LEU A 460 7.96 -14.39 19.87
C LEU A 460 8.18 -15.88 19.60
N SER A 461 8.99 -16.56 20.43
CA SER A 461 9.21 -18.00 20.31
C SER A 461 7.92 -18.79 20.53
N MET A 462 7.10 -18.38 21.51
CA MET A 462 5.78 -18.96 21.75
C MET A 462 4.83 -18.74 20.55
N ILE A 463 4.78 -17.53 19.98
CA ILE A 463 3.99 -17.22 18.78
C ILE A 463 4.37 -18.12 17.60
N CYS A 464 5.66 -18.40 17.43
CA CYS A 464 6.15 -19.25 16.35
C CYS A 464 5.82 -20.73 16.56
N ASN A 465 5.84 -21.20 17.82
CA ASN A 465 5.63 -22.60 18.19
C ASN A 465 4.16 -22.96 18.48
N ALA A 466 3.26 -21.98 18.61
CA ALA A 466 1.85 -22.22 18.88
C ALA A 466 1.19 -23.04 17.74
N THR A 467 0.75 -24.25 18.08
CA THR A 467 -0.24 -25.05 17.32
C THR A 467 -1.66 -24.60 17.66
N ASP A 468 -2.65 -24.84 16.79
CA ASP A 468 -4.05 -24.32 16.78
C ASP A 468 -4.90 -24.47 18.08
N ALA A 469 -4.35 -24.89 19.21
CA ALA A 469 -5.02 -24.92 20.52
C ALA A 469 -4.76 -23.61 21.31
N PRO A 470 -5.75 -23.09 22.05
CA PRO A 470 -5.57 -21.93 22.93
C PRO A 470 -4.64 -22.32 24.09
N ASP A 471 -3.42 -21.83 24.06
CA ASP A 471 -2.43 -22.04 25.10
C ASP A 471 -2.65 -21.00 26.23
N THR A 472 -3.09 -21.45 27.40
CA THR A 472 -3.37 -20.63 28.59
C THR A 472 -2.13 -19.99 29.23
N SER A 473 -0.94 -20.22 28.66
CA SER A 473 0.34 -19.70 29.18
C SER A 473 0.72 -18.30 28.66
N LEU A 474 -0.02 -17.73 27.70
CA LEU A 474 0.27 -16.43 27.09
C LEU A 474 -0.49 -15.27 27.78
N PRO A 475 0.15 -14.10 27.97
CA PRO A 475 -0.47 -12.97 28.66
C PRO A 475 -1.55 -12.24 27.84
N LYS A 476 -1.67 -12.51 26.54
CA LYS A 476 -2.61 -11.86 25.60
C LYS A 476 -3.08 -12.84 24.53
N ASP A 477 -4.29 -12.62 24.02
CA ASP A 477 -4.83 -13.37 22.89
C ASP A 477 -4.01 -13.13 21.61
N ILE A 478 -3.81 -14.18 20.82
CA ILE A 478 -3.10 -14.15 19.54
C ILE A 478 -4.09 -14.46 18.41
N ILE A 479 -4.12 -13.60 17.38
CA ILE A 479 -4.92 -13.82 16.19
C ILE A 479 -4.06 -13.70 14.93
N GLU A 480 -4.01 -14.77 14.14
CA GLU A 480 -3.41 -14.72 12.80
C GLU A 480 -4.32 -13.95 11.84
N THR A 481 -3.80 -12.91 11.17
CA THR A 481 -4.62 -12.03 10.33
C THR A 481 -5.26 -12.72 9.13
N GLU A 482 -4.77 -13.90 8.74
CA GLU A 482 -5.40 -14.75 7.72
C GLU A 482 -6.76 -15.29 8.16
N THR A 483 -6.99 -15.40 9.46
CA THR A 483 -8.28 -15.83 10.04
C THR A 483 -9.31 -14.69 10.06
N LEU A 484 -8.86 -13.43 10.05
CA LEU A 484 -9.71 -12.22 10.08
C LEU A 484 -10.45 -11.94 8.77
N VAL A 485 -10.43 -12.85 7.80
CA VAL A 485 -11.05 -12.67 6.49
C VAL A 485 -12.56 -12.52 6.64
N ARG A 486 -13.01 -11.29 6.87
CA ARG A 486 -14.34 -10.83 6.45
C ARG A 486 -14.30 -10.75 4.94
N GLY A 487 -14.62 -11.88 4.30
CA GLY A 487 -15.23 -11.79 2.99
C GLY A 487 -16.40 -10.81 3.05
N TRP A 488 -16.75 -10.20 1.92
CA TRP A 488 -18.14 -9.83 1.73
C TRP A 488 -19.01 -10.99 2.23
N PRO A 489 -20.12 -10.76 2.95
CA PRO A 489 -20.97 -11.85 3.36
C PRO A 489 -21.41 -12.56 2.08
N ASN A 490 -20.69 -13.63 1.74
CA ASN A 490 -21.09 -14.58 0.73
C ASN A 490 -22.17 -15.36 1.45
N ILE A 491 -23.37 -14.77 1.51
CA ILE A 491 -24.58 -15.33 2.11
C ILE A 491 -24.87 -16.73 1.52
N TYR A 492 -24.20 -17.08 0.41
CA TYR A 492 -24.36 -18.31 -0.34
C TYR A 492 -23.08 -19.16 -0.50
N LYS A 493 -22.02 -18.95 0.31
CA LYS A 493 -20.91 -19.93 0.35
C LYS A 493 -21.38 -21.16 1.14
N HIS A 494 -20.96 -22.36 0.72
CA HIS A 494 -21.10 -23.53 1.57
C HIS A 494 -20.30 -23.30 2.86
N ASN A 495 -20.99 -23.26 4.00
CA ASN A 495 -20.34 -23.17 5.31
C ASN A 495 -19.60 -24.48 5.55
N GLU A 496 -18.31 -24.38 5.85
CA GLU A 496 -17.53 -25.48 6.42
C GLU A 496 -17.77 -25.47 7.93
N PHE A 497 -18.56 -26.43 8.40
CA PHE A 497 -18.79 -26.59 9.83
C PHE A 497 -17.63 -27.37 10.44
N PHE A 498 -17.09 -26.86 11.54
CA PHE A 498 -16.02 -27.52 12.30
C PHE A 498 -16.42 -28.94 12.72
N PHE A 499 -17.66 -29.12 13.16
CA PHE A 499 -18.23 -30.43 13.46
C PHE A 499 -19.03 -30.95 12.26
N PRO A 500 -18.70 -32.15 11.70
CA PRO A 500 -19.47 -32.75 10.60
C PRO A 500 -20.96 -32.93 10.92
N ALA A 501 -21.29 -33.12 12.20
CA ALA A 501 -22.67 -33.21 12.68
C ALA A 501 -23.47 -31.91 12.42
N LEU A 502 -22.84 -30.73 12.56
CA LEU A 502 -23.50 -29.45 12.29
C LEU A 502 -23.76 -29.25 10.80
N ASP A 503 -22.88 -29.75 9.92
CA ASP A 503 -23.15 -29.76 8.48
C ASP A 503 -24.36 -30.64 8.13
N HIS A 504 -24.46 -31.82 8.75
CA HIS A 504 -25.63 -32.68 8.58
C HIS A 504 -26.92 -31.99 9.07
N ILE A 505 -26.90 -31.34 10.24
CA ILE A 505 -28.02 -30.59 10.79
C ILE A 505 -28.41 -29.43 9.85
N ASN A 506 -27.42 -28.67 9.35
CA ASN A 506 -27.66 -27.56 8.44
C ASN A 506 -28.26 -28.03 7.11
N ARG A 507 -27.80 -29.16 6.55
CA ARG A 507 -28.43 -29.78 5.38
C ARG A 507 -29.88 -30.18 5.62
N CYS A 508 -30.22 -30.61 6.84
CA CYS A 508 -31.60 -30.90 7.23
C CYS A 508 -32.48 -29.64 7.37
N ALA A 509 -31.87 -28.45 7.50
CA ALA A 509 -32.55 -27.16 7.52
C ALA A 509 -32.74 -26.53 6.12
N TYR A 510 -32.16 -27.10 5.07
CA TYR A 510 -32.37 -26.60 3.70
C TYR A 510 -33.83 -26.68 3.30
N PHE A 511 -34.31 -25.65 2.59
CA PHE A 511 -35.72 -25.50 2.20
C PHE A 511 -36.29 -26.75 1.52
N ASP A 512 -35.55 -27.32 0.55
CA ASP A 512 -35.98 -28.52 -0.17
C ASP A 512 -36.02 -29.75 0.75
N TYR A 513 -35.01 -29.95 1.61
CA TYR A 513 -34.99 -31.07 2.57
C TYR A 513 -36.16 -30.99 3.55
N GLN A 514 -36.37 -29.81 4.13
CA GLN A 514 -37.49 -29.53 5.02
C GLN A 514 -38.82 -29.87 4.34
N ARG A 515 -39.06 -29.40 3.10
CA ARG A 515 -40.31 -29.69 2.40
C ARG A 515 -40.45 -31.15 2.02
N GLU A 516 -39.45 -31.74 1.37
CA GLU A 516 -39.55 -33.08 0.76
C GLU A 516 -39.48 -34.21 1.79
N ARG A 517 -38.83 -34.01 2.94
CA ARG A 517 -38.69 -35.05 3.98
C ARG A 517 -39.42 -34.77 5.28
N ILE A 518 -39.46 -33.52 5.74
CA ILE A 518 -40.03 -33.17 7.05
C ILE A 518 -41.50 -32.76 6.89
N PHE A 519 -41.79 -31.65 6.21
CA PHE A 519 -43.15 -31.12 6.07
C PHE A 519 -44.07 -32.01 5.24
N VAL A 520 -43.57 -32.85 4.33
CA VAL A 520 -44.40 -33.89 3.66
C VAL A 520 -45.05 -34.85 4.67
N ARG A 521 -44.42 -35.08 5.82
CA ARG A 521 -44.94 -36.00 6.85
C ARG A 521 -46.03 -35.36 7.71
N THR A 522 -45.94 -34.05 7.95
CA THR A 522 -46.82 -33.33 8.88
C THR A 522 -47.88 -32.47 8.18
N SER A 523 -47.59 -31.95 6.98
CA SER A 523 -48.47 -31.06 6.22
C SER A 523 -49.10 -31.77 5.01
N PRO A 524 -50.42 -32.03 5.03
CA PRO A 524 -51.12 -32.63 3.89
C PRO A 524 -50.99 -31.81 2.60
N SER A 525 -50.98 -30.48 2.68
CA SER A 525 -50.84 -29.59 1.52
C SER A 525 -49.46 -29.70 0.87
N VAL A 526 -48.40 -29.81 1.67
CA VAL A 526 -47.03 -30.05 1.16
C VAL A 526 -46.92 -31.45 0.55
N LYS A 527 -47.52 -32.48 1.17
CA LYS A 527 -47.57 -33.84 0.63
C LYS A 527 -48.25 -33.91 -0.74
N VAL A 528 -49.37 -33.21 -0.91
CA VAL A 528 -50.06 -33.09 -2.21
C VAL A 528 -49.19 -32.33 -3.21
N SER A 529 -48.53 -31.25 -2.80
CA SER A 529 -47.63 -30.47 -3.65
C SER A 529 -46.44 -31.30 -4.17
N VAL A 530 -45.79 -32.10 -3.31
CA VAL A 530 -44.66 -32.96 -3.71
C VAL A 530 -45.15 -34.07 -4.64
N ARG A 531 -46.30 -34.69 -4.38
CA ARG A 531 -46.92 -35.67 -5.30
C ARG A 531 -47.28 -35.06 -6.66
N ARG A 532 -47.72 -33.79 -6.71
CA ARG A 532 -47.95 -33.07 -7.98
C ARG A 532 -46.65 -32.84 -8.74
N LYS A 533 -45.57 -32.47 -8.05
CA LYS A 533 -44.22 -32.36 -8.61
C LYS A 533 -43.77 -33.69 -9.23
N GLU A 534 -43.90 -34.80 -8.50
CA GLU A 534 -43.58 -36.15 -8.98
C GLU A 534 -44.43 -36.59 -10.19
N LYS A 535 -45.74 -36.33 -10.17
CA LYS A 535 -46.63 -36.61 -11.31
C LYS A 535 -46.30 -35.78 -12.55
N ASN A 536 -45.88 -34.52 -12.38
CA ASN A 536 -45.47 -33.67 -13.50
C ASN A 536 -44.17 -34.15 -14.16
N ILE A 537 -43.23 -34.69 -13.38
CA ILE A 537 -41.98 -35.32 -13.88
C ILE A 537 -42.30 -36.55 -14.75
N GLN A 538 -43.40 -37.26 -14.48
CA GLN A 538 -43.80 -38.47 -15.20
C GLN A 538 -44.60 -38.23 -16.50
N ARG A 539 -44.74 -36.98 -16.98
CA ARG A 539 -45.45 -36.71 -18.25
C ARG A 539 -44.73 -37.37 -19.43
N ARG A 540 -45.45 -38.24 -20.16
CA ARG A 540 -44.93 -38.92 -21.36
C ARG A 540 -44.48 -37.89 -22.41
N ILE A 541 -43.26 -38.07 -22.92
CA ILE A 541 -42.69 -37.25 -23.99
C ILE A 541 -43.45 -37.53 -25.29
N LYS A 542 -44.22 -36.56 -25.80
CA LYS A 542 -44.88 -36.64 -27.11
C LYS A 542 -43.82 -36.61 -28.22
N ILE A 543 -43.81 -37.63 -29.08
CA ILE A 543 -42.93 -37.69 -30.26
C ILE A 543 -43.56 -36.91 -31.41
N ASN A 544 -42.78 -36.06 -32.06
CA ASN A 544 -43.20 -35.25 -33.21
C ASN A 544 -42.83 -35.89 -34.55
N LYS A 545 -41.68 -36.56 -34.63
CA LYS A 545 -41.17 -37.19 -35.85
C LYS A 545 -40.49 -38.51 -35.54
N TYR A 546 -40.68 -39.51 -36.40
CA TYR A 546 -39.94 -40.77 -36.37
C TYR A 546 -38.94 -40.79 -37.53
N VAL A 547 -37.72 -41.28 -37.29
CA VAL A 547 -36.67 -41.40 -38.30
C VAL A 547 -36.09 -42.80 -38.22
N GLU A 548 -36.22 -43.58 -39.29
CA GLU A 548 -35.56 -44.87 -39.42
C GLU A 548 -34.19 -44.66 -40.08
N CYS A 549 -33.12 -45.08 -39.39
CA CYS A 549 -31.77 -44.93 -39.89
C CYS A 549 -31.48 -45.96 -40.98
N ALA A 550 -30.88 -45.52 -42.08
CA ALA A 550 -30.60 -46.38 -43.22
C ALA A 550 -29.66 -47.54 -42.85
N ARG A 551 -29.85 -48.68 -43.53
CA ARG A 551 -28.92 -49.81 -43.41
C ARG A 551 -27.58 -49.43 -44.06
N PRO A 552 -26.44 -49.55 -43.35
CA PRO A 552 -25.13 -49.33 -43.94
C PRO A 552 -24.82 -50.41 -44.97
N SER A 553 -24.33 -49.99 -46.13
CA SER A 553 -23.95 -50.87 -47.26
C SER A 553 -22.64 -51.64 -46.99
N CYS A 554 -21.77 -51.10 -46.14
CA CYS A 554 -20.48 -51.70 -45.79
C CYS A 554 -20.11 -51.49 -44.31
N CYS A 555 -19.14 -52.27 -43.83
CA CYS A 555 -18.58 -52.12 -42.49
C CYS A 555 -17.71 -50.86 -42.38
N ARG A 556 -17.99 -49.99 -41.41
CA ARG A 556 -17.18 -48.78 -41.15
C ARG A 556 -15.72 -49.03 -40.70
N HIS A 557 -15.34 -50.28 -40.42
CA HIS A 557 -14.01 -50.62 -39.91
C HIS A 557 -13.14 -51.39 -40.92
N CYS A 558 -13.73 -52.09 -41.88
CA CYS A 558 -13.00 -52.91 -42.86
C CYS A 558 -13.64 -52.92 -44.25
N SER A 559 -14.64 -52.07 -44.48
CA SER A 559 -15.33 -51.84 -45.76
C SER A 559 -16.01 -53.06 -46.40
N THR A 560 -16.04 -54.22 -45.74
CA THR A 560 -16.75 -55.41 -46.23
C THR A 560 -18.27 -55.23 -46.28
N THR A 561 -18.93 -55.92 -47.20
CA THR A 561 -20.41 -55.96 -47.32
C THR A 561 -21.06 -57.03 -46.44
N ARG A 562 -20.26 -57.90 -45.80
CA ARG A 562 -20.73 -58.98 -44.91
C ARG A 562 -21.16 -58.45 -43.54
N VAL A 563 -22.26 -57.70 -43.53
CA VAL A 563 -22.82 -57.05 -42.34
C VAL A 563 -24.18 -57.65 -41.98
N ILE A 564 -24.36 -58.06 -40.73
CA ILE A 564 -25.63 -58.62 -40.23
C ILE A 564 -26.26 -57.73 -39.15
N LYS A 565 -27.58 -57.81 -38.99
CA LYS A 565 -28.30 -57.16 -37.88
C LYS A 565 -27.96 -57.89 -36.58
N HIS A 566 -27.60 -57.13 -35.54
CA HIS A 566 -27.19 -57.63 -34.23
C HIS A 566 -28.17 -57.21 -33.12
N GLY A 567 -28.90 -56.11 -33.27
CA GLY A 567 -29.94 -55.73 -32.29
C GLY A 567 -30.57 -54.37 -32.55
N ALA A 568 -31.84 -54.20 -32.18
CA ALA A 568 -32.55 -52.94 -32.37
C ALA A 568 -32.14 -51.90 -31.30
N ILE A 569 -32.01 -50.64 -31.72
CA ILE A 569 -31.75 -49.51 -30.83
C ILE A 569 -32.67 -48.34 -31.19
N SER A 570 -33.04 -47.53 -30.21
CA SER A 570 -33.75 -46.27 -30.46
C SER A 570 -33.29 -45.17 -29.51
N LYS A 571 -33.38 -43.92 -29.96
CA LYS A 571 -33.04 -42.72 -29.17
C LYS A 571 -34.03 -41.61 -29.49
N ILE A 572 -34.49 -40.91 -28.44
CA ILE A 572 -35.27 -39.69 -28.59
C ILE A 572 -34.32 -38.51 -28.49
N VAL A 573 -34.31 -37.66 -29.52
CA VAL A 573 -33.61 -36.38 -29.55
C VAL A 573 -34.62 -35.29 -29.21
N ARG A 574 -34.35 -34.56 -28.12
CA ARG A 574 -35.12 -33.39 -27.68
C ARG A 574 -34.54 -32.13 -28.30
N ASP A 575 -35.35 -31.37 -29.03
CA ASP A 575 -34.89 -30.16 -29.71
C ASP A 575 -35.95 -29.06 -29.74
N LEU A 576 -35.60 -27.88 -30.25
CA LEU A 576 -36.52 -26.80 -30.56
C LEU A 576 -36.64 -26.64 -32.08
N LYS A 577 -37.86 -26.40 -32.56
CA LYS A 577 -38.11 -26.05 -33.96
C LYS A 577 -38.66 -24.63 -34.02
N ILE A 578 -38.02 -23.81 -34.86
CA ILE A 578 -38.39 -22.41 -35.10
C ILE A 578 -39.38 -22.38 -36.26
N PHE A 579 -40.43 -21.57 -36.09
CA PHE A 579 -41.46 -21.24 -37.06
C PHE A 579 -41.58 -19.72 -37.11
N ASP A 580 -42.22 -19.20 -38.16
CA ASP A 580 -42.36 -17.75 -38.35
C ASP A 580 -43.09 -17.06 -37.19
N GLY A 581 -44.06 -17.76 -36.57
CA GLY A 581 -44.83 -17.28 -35.42
C GLY A 581 -44.30 -17.67 -34.04
N GLY A 582 -43.15 -18.35 -33.93
CA GLY A 582 -42.56 -18.69 -32.64
C GLY A 582 -41.75 -19.99 -32.59
N ILE A 583 -41.44 -20.44 -31.37
CA ILE A 583 -40.58 -21.59 -31.11
C ILE A 583 -41.40 -22.70 -30.44
N LYS A 584 -41.25 -23.94 -30.89
CA LYS A 584 -41.97 -25.10 -30.33
C LYS A 584 -41.01 -26.21 -29.94
N ARG A 585 -41.35 -26.95 -28.88
CA ARG A 585 -40.70 -28.22 -28.56
C ARG A 585 -40.82 -29.22 -29.72
N TRP A 586 -39.75 -29.94 -30.00
CA TRP A 586 -39.67 -30.86 -31.14
C TRP A 586 -38.87 -32.12 -30.77
N ASN A 587 -39.58 -33.23 -30.58
CA ASN A 587 -38.97 -34.51 -30.21
C ASN A 587 -38.92 -35.45 -31.43
N VAL A 588 -37.73 -35.92 -31.77
CA VAL A 588 -37.50 -36.85 -32.89
C VAL A 588 -37.05 -38.20 -32.34
N LYS A 589 -37.78 -39.28 -32.65
CA LYS A 589 -37.39 -40.65 -32.28
C LYS A 589 -36.64 -41.30 -33.44
N TYR A 590 -35.36 -41.55 -33.25
CA TYR A 590 -34.51 -42.29 -34.17
C TYR A 590 -34.57 -43.78 -33.84
N ILE A 591 -34.79 -44.61 -34.84
CA ILE A 591 -34.84 -46.07 -34.75
C ILE A 591 -33.75 -46.61 -35.67
N ALA A 592 -32.87 -47.45 -35.15
CA ALA A 592 -31.78 -48.05 -35.92
C ALA A 592 -31.53 -49.49 -35.50
N GLN A 593 -30.74 -50.19 -36.31
CA GLN A 593 -30.18 -51.49 -35.96
C GLN A 593 -28.70 -51.31 -35.63
N ARG A 594 -28.21 -52.01 -34.61
CA ARG A 594 -26.80 -52.29 -34.41
C ARG A 594 -26.41 -53.41 -35.37
N TYR A 595 -25.26 -53.27 -36.00
CA TYR A 595 -24.74 -54.19 -37.01
C TYR A 595 -23.47 -54.87 -36.49
N LEU A 596 -23.25 -56.11 -36.89
CA LEU A 596 -22.00 -56.86 -36.66
C LEU A 596 -21.35 -57.17 -38.00
N CYS A 597 -20.07 -56.84 -38.11
CA CYS A 597 -19.26 -57.25 -39.26
C CYS A 597 -18.80 -58.70 -39.10
N LYS A 598 -19.06 -59.57 -40.09
CA LYS A 598 -18.62 -60.97 -40.07
C LYS A 598 -17.15 -61.19 -40.40
N GLN A 599 -16.45 -60.17 -40.90
CA GLN A 599 -15.03 -60.26 -41.23
C GLN A 599 -14.15 -59.78 -40.07
N CYS A 600 -14.44 -58.61 -39.51
CA CYS A 600 -13.63 -58.04 -38.42
C CYS A 600 -14.26 -58.21 -37.02
N ASN A 601 -15.43 -58.85 -36.92
CA ASN A 601 -16.19 -59.08 -35.68
C ASN A 601 -16.51 -57.83 -34.84
N LYS A 602 -16.32 -56.63 -35.37
CA LYS A 602 -16.67 -55.37 -34.70
C LYS A 602 -18.15 -55.01 -34.90
N THR A 603 -18.78 -54.48 -33.85
CA THR A 603 -20.14 -53.95 -33.91
C THR A 603 -20.16 -52.46 -34.21
N PHE A 604 -21.18 -52.01 -34.92
CA PHE A 604 -21.36 -50.61 -35.25
C PHE A 604 -22.82 -50.19 -35.43
N ILE A 605 -23.04 -48.88 -35.51
CA ILE A 605 -24.35 -48.24 -35.71
C ILE A 605 -24.32 -47.39 -36.99
N PRO A 606 -25.47 -47.17 -37.66
CA PRO A 606 -25.57 -46.27 -38.80
C PRO A 606 -25.03 -44.87 -38.50
N LYS A 607 -24.47 -44.20 -39.51
CA LYS A 607 -23.96 -42.82 -39.38
C LYS A 607 -25.07 -41.83 -39.03
N ASP A 608 -26.26 -42.03 -39.57
CA ASP A 608 -27.41 -41.16 -39.38
C ASP A 608 -28.03 -41.29 -37.97
N TYR A 609 -27.57 -42.25 -37.17
CA TYR A 609 -28.03 -42.40 -35.79
C TYR A 609 -27.37 -41.35 -34.90
N PRO A 610 -28.15 -40.50 -34.21
CA PRO A 610 -27.61 -39.34 -33.50
C PRO A 610 -26.72 -39.77 -32.33
N ALA A 611 -25.57 -39.12 -32.19
CA ALA A 611 -24.67 -39.33 -31.06
C ALA A 611 -25.29 -38.85 -29.74
N ALA A 612 -25.93 -37.67 -29.75
CA ALA A 612 -26.51 -37.04 -28.57
C ALA A 612 -28.04 -37.15 -28.48
N GLY A 613 -28.59 -37.00 -27.27
CA GLY A 613 -30.05 -36.98 -27.02
C GLY A 613 -30.69 -35.58 -27.03
N PHE A 614 -29.91 -34.55 -27.37
CA PHE A 614 -30.36 -33.16 -27.45
C PHE A 614 -29.93 -32.58 -28.79
N GLY A 615 -30.86 -31.98 -29.52
CA GLY A 615 -30.60 -31.39 -30.83
C GLY A 615 -29.87 -30.05 -30.74
N ASN A 616 -29.38 -29.59 -31.90
CA ASN A 616 -28.48 -28.44 -31.95
C ASN A 616 -29.21 -27.13 -31.62
N THR A 617 -30.45 -26.95 -32.10
CA THR A 617 -31.21 -25.70 -31.89
C THR A 617 -31.46 -25.44 -30.40
N LEU A 618 -31.81 -26.48 -29.65
CA LEU A 618 -31.98 -26.41 -28.20
C LEU A 618 -30.67 -26.05 -27.49
N ARG A 619 -29.55 -26.67 -27.86
CA ARG A 619 -28.24 -26.37 -27.28
C ARG A 619 -27.86 -24.92 -27.53
N ALA A 620 -27.99 -24.47 -28.78
CA ALA A 620 -27.75 -23.10 -29.20
C ALA A 620 -28.64 -22.11 -28.44
N TRP A 621 -29.92 -22.44 -28.23
CA TRP A 621 -30.86 -21.59 -27.47
C TRP A 621 -30.40 -21.39 -26.03
N VAL A 622 -30.03 -22.48 -25.34
CA VAL A 622 -29.55 -22.42 -23.95
C VAL A 622 -28.27 -21.58 -23.85
N VAL A 623 -27.32 -21.77 -24.75
CA VAL A 623 -26.06 -21.00 -24.77
C VAL A 623 -26.31 -19.52 -25.09
N TYR A 624 -27.17 -19.23 -26.06
CA TYR A 624 -27.58 -17.87 -26.41
C TYR A 624 -28.16 -17.13 -25.20
N GLN A 625 -29.11 -17.75 -24.48
CA GLN A 625 -29.70 -17.14 -23.31
C GLN A 625 -28.68 -16.92 -22.17
N ASN A 626 -27.77 -17.86 -21.98
CA ASN A 626 -26.77 -17.76 -20.94
C ASN A 626 -25.73 -16.66 -21.22
N ILE A 627 -25.27 -16.54 -22.47
CA ILE A 627 -24.17 -15.64 -22.84
C ILE A 627 -24.68 -14.28 -23.35
N ALA A 628 -25.61 -14.25 -24.30
CA ALA A 628 -26.07 -13.00 -24.91
C ALA A 628 -27.10 -12.27 -24.04
N LEU A 629 -28.01 -13.02 -23.38
CA LEU A 629 -29.05 -12.46 -22.52
C LEU A 629 -28.68 -12.47 -21.03
N LEU A 630 -27.48 -12.95 -20.68
CA LEU A 630 -26.93 -12.93 -19.32
C LEU A 630 -27.87 -13.59 -18.28
N ARG A 631 -28.46 -14.73 -18.63
CA ARG A 631 -29.36 -15.47 -17.73
C ARG A 631 -28.64 -16.57 -16.96
N SER A 632 -29.06 -16.77 -15.71
CA SER A 632 -28.56 -17.87 -14.88
C SER A 632 -29.06 -19.21 -15.40
N HIS A 633 -28.25 -20.27 -15.26
CA HIS A 633 -28.64 -21.62 -15.65
C HIS A 633 -29.97 -22.06 -15.00
N GLY A 634 -30.20 -21.68 -13.74
CA GLY A 634 -31.46 -21.98 -13.04
C GLY A 634 -32.67 -21.37 -13.73
N SER A 635 -32.60 -20.07 -14.08
CA SER A 635 -33.69 -19.37 -14.77
C SER A 635 -33.96 -19.94 -16.16
N ILE A 636 -32.93 -20.41 -16.87
CA ILE A 636 -33.06 -21.03 -18.19
C ILE A 636 -33.74 -22.40 -18.05
N VAL A 637 -33.33 -23.22 -17.08
CA VAL A 637 -33.96 -24.52 -16.83
C VAL A 637 -35.44 -24.36 -16.45
N GLU A 638 -35.76 -23.35 -15.64
CA GLU A 638 -37.14 -23.02 -15.27
C GLU A 638 -37.98 -22.64 -16.49
N GLU A 639 -37.51 -21.72 -17.34
CA GLU A 639 -38.19 -21.39 -18.59
C GLU A 639 -38.38 -22.62 -19.48
N MET A 640 -37.35 -23.46 -19.60
CA MET A 640 -37.39 -24.63 -20.46
C MET A 640 -38.41 -25.66 -19.98
N ARG A 641 -38.63 -25.74 -18.66
CA ARG A 641 -39.71 -26.51 -18.06
C ARG A 641 -41.07 -25.87 -18.31
N GLU A 642 -41.24 -24.59 -18.00
CA GLU A 642 -42.54 -23.92 -18.04
C GLU A 642 -43.05 -23.72 -19.48
N LEU A 643 -42.20 -23.26 -20.40
CA LEU A 643 -42.60 -22.94 -21.77
C LEU A 643 -42.60 -24.16 -22.70
N PHE A 644 -41.61 -25.05 -22.56
CA PHE A 644 -41.40 -26.16 -23.49
C PHE A 644 -41.67 -27.54 -22.89
N GLY A 645 -41.86 -27.65 -21.58
CA GLY A 645 -42.02 -28.93 -20.88
C GLY A 645 -40.75 -29.79 -20.93
N TYR A 646 -39.57 -29.18 -21.08
CA TYR A 646 -38.30 -29.89 -21.03
C TYR A 646 -37.68 -29.80 -19.65
N GLU A 647 -37.66 -30.94 -18.96
CA GLU A 647 -37.06 -31.07 -17.66
C GLU A 647 -35.66 -31.68 -17.76
N TYR A 648 -34.66 -30.91 -17.31
CA TYR A 648 -33.27 -31.34 -17.21
C TYR A 648 -32.57 -30.60 -16.07
N SER A 649 -31.51 -31.21 -15.55
CA SER A 649 -30.70 -30.61 -14.48
C SER A 649 -29.90 -29.41 -14.98
N GLY A 650 -29.56 -28.49 -14.07
CA GLY A 650 -28.64 -27.38 -14.37
C GLY A 650 -27.26 -27.84 -14.88
N SER A 651 -26.84 -29.06 -14.53
CA SER A 651 -25.61 -29.66 -15.07
C SER A 651 -25.66 -29.89 -16.58
N ILE A 652 -26.83 -30.14 -17.17
CA ILE A 652 -26.99 -30.29 -18.62
C ILE A 652 -26.80 -28.94 -19.32
N ALA A 653 -27.37 -27.87 -18.77
CA ALA A 653 -27.18 -26.52 -19.30
C ALA A 653 -25.71 -26.07 -19.22
N CYS A 654 -25.04 -26.37 -18.09
CA CYS A 654 -23.61 -26.15 -17.93
C CYS A 654 -22.80 -26.92 -18.98
N ARG A 655 -23.15 -28.19 -19.23
CA ARG A 655 -22.50 -29.02 -20.25
C ARG A 655 -22.65 -28.44 -21.66
N PHE A 656 -23.83 -27.92 -22.02
CA PHE A 656 -24.02 -27.29 -23.35
C PHE A 656 -23.09 -26.09 -23.54
N LYS A 657 -22.91 -25.27 -22.50
CA LYS A 657 -21.95 -24.16 -22.51
C LYS A 657 -20.52 -24.67 -22.66
N SER A 658 -20.09 -25.67 -21.90
CA SER A 658 -18.75 -26.26 -22.02
C SER A 658 -18.50 -26.85 -23.40
N GLU A 659 -19.44 -27.62 -23.96
CA GLU A 659 -19.35 -28.19 -25.30
C GLU A 659 -19.24 -27.09 -26.37
N ALA A 660 -20.04 -26.02 -26.25
CA ALA A 660 -19.98 -24.88 -27.17
C ALA A 660 -18.66 -24.11 -27.05
N ALA A 661 -18.13 -23.90 -25.84
CA ALA A 661 -16.86 -23.22 -25.64
C ALA A 661 -15.70 -23.99 -26.30
N VAL A 662 -15.68 -25.32 -26.15
CA VAL A 662 -14.68 -26.17 -26.85
C VAL A 662 -14.82 -26.06 -28.36
N TYR A 663 -16.06 -26.04 -28.87
CA TYR A 663 -16.32 -25.96 -30.30
C TYR A 663 -15.91 -24.63 -30.93
N TYR A 664 -16.12 -23.51 -30.23
CA TYR A 664 -15.77 -22.15 -30.70
C TYR A 664 -14.42 -21.63 -30.19
N GLU A 665 -13.64 -22.47 -29.52
CA GLU A 665 -12.27 -22.15 -29.11
C GLU A 665 -11.38 -21.76 -30.32
N PRO A 666 -11.43 -22.44 -31.50
CA PRO A 666 -10.69 -21.99 -32.68
C PRO A 666 -11.11 -20.60 -33.15
N THR A 667 -12.41 -20.29 -33.14
CA THR A 667 -12.94 -18.96 -33.49
C THR A 667 -12.40 -17.88 -32.54
N PHE A 668 -12.37 -18.17 -31.24
CA PHE A 668 -11.80 -17.26 -30.24
C PHE A 668 -10.31 -16.99 -30.47
N ARG A 669 -9.53 -18.03 -30.79
CA ARG A 669 -8.10 -17.85 -31.13
C ARG A 669 -7.92 -17.03 -32.39
N GLN A 670 -8.73 -17.28 -33.42
CA GLN A 670 -8.70 -16.46 -34.64
C GLN A 670 -9.02 -14.99 -34.35
N ILE A 671 -10.02 -14.71 -33.50
CA ILE A 671 -10.33 -13.34 -33.06
C ILE A 671 -9.11 -12.71 -32.36
N LEU A 672 -8.46 -13.45 -31.46
CA LEU A 672 -7.30 -12.95 -30.75
C LEU A 672 -6.11 -12.68 -31.70
N ASP A 673 -5.87 -13.57 -32.66
CA ASP A 673 -4.81 -13.43 -33.66
C ASP A 673 -5.09 -12.26 -34.62
N ASN A 674 -6.35 -12.05 -35.03
CA ASN A 674 -6.77 -10.89 -35.82
C ASN A 674 -6.53 -9.57 -35.07
N ILE A 675 -6.87 -9.53 -33.77
CA ILE A 675 -6.59 -8.36 -32.91
C ILE A 675 -5.09 -8.07 -32.86
N ARG A 676 -4.25 -9.11 -32.73
CA ARG A 676 -2.78 -9.00 -32.68
C ARG A 676 -2.16 -8.59 -34.02
N ALA A 677 -2.72 -9.04 -35.14
CA ALA A 677 -2.26 -8.70 -36.48
C ALA A 677 -2.73 -7.30 -36.95
N GLY A 678 -3.70 -6.70 -36.24
CA GLY A 678 -4.22 -5.37 -36.53
C GLY A 678 -3.25 -4.24 -36.22
N ARG A 679 -3.68 -2.98 -36.44
CA ARG A 679 -2.88 -1.77 -36.15
C ARG A 679 -3.29 -1.04 -34.87
N LEU A 680 -4.36 -1.48 -34.20
CA LEU A 680 -4.94 -0.82 -33.04
C LEU A 680 -5.44 -1.85 -32.04
N ILE A 681 -4.98 -1.74 -30.78
CA ILE A 681 -5.50 -2.52 -29.66
C ILE A 681 -5.90 -1.57 -28.54
N HIS A 682 -7.12 -1.70 -28.07
CA HIS A 682 -7.58 -1.16 -26.80
C HIS A 682 -7.46 -2.23 -25.72
N ALA A 683 -6.93 -1.87 -24.56
CA ALA A 683 -6.77 -2.79 -23.43
C ALA A 683 -7.31 -2.21 -22.12
N ASP A 684 -7.98 -3.05 -21.33
CA ASP A 684 -8.44 -2.74 -19.98
C ASP A 684 -8.58 -4.05 -19.17
N GLU A 685 -8.69 -3.97 -17.85
CA GLU A 685 -8.80 -5.14 -16.99
C GLU A 685 -9.81 -4.97 -15.84
N THR A 686 -10.43 -6.09 -15.46
CA THR A 686 -11.40 -6.10 -14.37
C THR A 686 -11.30 -7.35 -13.50
N LYS A 687 -11.71 -7.24 -12.25
CA LYS A 687 -11.62 -8.34 -11.28
C LYS A 687 -12.70 -9.38 -11.48
N VAL A 688 -12.42 -10.64 -11.21
CA VAL A 688 -13.40 -11.73 -11.12
C VAL A 688 -13.17 -12.52 -9.83
N SER A 689 -14.25 -13.06 -9.25
CA SER A 689 -14.17 -13.99 -8.11
C SER A 689 -14.38 -15.42 -8.61
N ILE A 690 -13.47 -16.32 -8.26
CA ILE A 690 -13.50 -17.75 -8.58
C ILE A 690 -13.47 -18.51 -7.27
N LYS A 691 -14.62 -19.03 -6.84
CA LYS A 691 -14.79 -19.73 -5.55
C LYS A 691 -14.17 -18.97 -4.36
N GLY A 692 -14.30 -17.64 -4.36
CA GLY A 692 -13.74 -16.77 -3.33
C GLY A 692 -12.26 -16.38 -3.50
N LYS A 693 -11.58 -16.82 -4.57
CA LYS A 693 -10.26 -16.32 -4.97
C LYS A 693 -10.42 -15.20 -6.00
N THR A 694 -9.61 -14.14 -5.92
CA THR A 694 -9.62 -13.05 -6.91
C THR A 694 -8.75 -13.44 -8.11
N GLY A 695 -9.32 -13.38 -9.31
CA GLY A 695 -8.61 -13.35 -10.59
C GLY A 695 -8.92 -12.08 -11.36
N TYR A 696 -8.41 -12.00 -12.58
CA TYR A 696 -8.54 -10.84 -13.47
C TYR A 696 -8.98 -11.30 -14.86
N VAL A 697 -9.81 -10.49 -15.49
CA VAL A 697 -10.21 -10.63 -16.89
C VAL A 697 -9.66 -9.42 -17.62
N TRP A 698 -8.73 -9.69 -18.51
CA TRP A 698 -8.15 -8.73 -19.44
C TRP A 698 -9.02 -8.67 -20.69
N VAL A 699 -9.23 -7.48 -21.19
CA VAL A 699 -10.03 -7.22 -22.38
C VAL A 699 -9.11 -6.60 -23.41
N PHE A 700 -8.98 -7.27 -24.56
CA PHE A 700 -8.28 -6.76 -25.73
C PHE A 700 -9.28 -6.58 -26.85
N THR A 701 -9.27 -5.43 -27.50
CA THR A 701 -10.28 -5.13 -28.50
C THR A 701 -9.80 -4.14 -29.55
N ASN A 702 -10.17 -4.37 -30.80
CA ASN A 702 -10.07 -3.38 -31.87
C ASN A 702 -11.48 -2.78 -32.13
N LEU A 703 -11.73 -2.19 -33.30
CA LEU A 703 -13.05 -1.61 -33.62
C LEU A 703 -14.12 -2.68 -33.90
N GLU A 704 -13.75 -3.88 -34.34
CA GLU A 704 -14.67 -4.92 -34.80
C GLU A 704 -14.75 -6.12 -33.87
N GLU A 705 -13.70 -6.40 -33.11
CA GLU A 705 -13.48 -7.66 -32.41
C GLU A 705 -13.11 -7.44 -30.94
N VAL A 706 -13.47 -8.41 -30.11
CA VAL A 706 -13.21 -8.42 -28.66
C VAL A 706 -12.74 -9.78 -28.21
N ALA A 707 -11.64 -9.81 -27.47
CA ALA A 707 -11.16 -10.98 -26.75
C ALA A 707 -11.13 -10.71 -25.24
N TYR A 708 -11.69 -11.64 -24.47
CA TYR A 708 -11.59 -11.66 -23.01
C TYR A 708 -10.64 -12.77 -22.57
N VAL A 709 -9.59 -12.43 -21.83
CA VAL A 709 -8.54 -13.36 -21.40
C VAL A 709 -8.48 -13.40 -19.88
N TYR A 710 -8.55 -14.60 -19.30
CA TYR A 710 -8.42 -14.78 -17.86
C TYR A 710 -6.95 -14.83 -17.42
N SER A 711 -6.64 -14.18 -16.30
CA SER A 711 -5.37 -14.33 -15.59
C SER A 711 -5.60 -14.46 -14.08
N SER A 712 -4.75 -15.25 -13.42
CA SER A 712 -4.77 -15.40 -11.95
C SER A 712 -4.13 -14.20 -11.24
N THR A 713 -3.28 -13.44 -11.93
CA THR A 713 -2.61 -12.23 -11.43
C THR A 713 -3.06 -10.99 -12.21
N ARG A 714 -2.73 -9.80 -11.66
CA ARG A 714 -2.90 -8.52 -12.36
C ARG A 714 -1.55 -8.04 -12.91
N GLU A 715 -0.55 -8.92 -12.93
CA GLU A 715 0.81 -8.55 -13.30
C GLU A 715 0.90 -8.37 -14.82
N GLY A 716 1.94 -7.65 -15.26
CA GLY A 716 2.11 -7.26 -16.66
C GLY A 716 2.40 -8.41 -17.62
N ASP A 717 2.56 -9.64 -17.12
CA ASP A 717 2.88 -10.82 -17.94
C ASP A 717 1.81 -11.09 -19.01
N THR A 718 0.53 -10.97 -18.65
CA THR A 718 -0.57 -11.21 -19.59
C THR A 718 -0.60 -10.21 -20.74
N PRO A 719 -0.63 -8.87 -20.51
CA PRO A 719 -0.53 -7.93 -21.62
C PRO A 719 0.81 -8.05 -22.37
N ALA A 720 1.92 -8.37 -21.71
CA ALA A 720 3.21 -8.57 -22.40
C ALA A 720 3.17 -9.77 -23.37
N GLU A 721 2.58 -10.89 -22.97
CA GLU A 721 2.43 -12.08 -23.82
C GLU A 721 1.53 -11.80 -25.04
N ILE A 722 0.38 -11.17 -24.81
CA ILE A 722 -0.59 -10.89 -25.88
C ILE A 722 -0.07 -9.84 -26.86
N LEU A 723 0.60 -8.79 -26.35
CA LEU A 723 1.13 -7.69 -27.15
C LEU A 723 2.53 -7.99 -27.73
N HIS A 724 3.10 -9.17 -27.47
CA HIS A 724 4.38 -9.55 -28.03
C HIS A 724 4.34 -9.55 -29.56
N GLY A 725 5.21 -8.74 -30.18
CA GLY A 725 5.31 -8.58 -31.63
C GLY A 725 4.26 -7.67 -32.25
N PHE A 726 3.45 -6.97 -31.45
CA PHE A 726 2.46 -6.02 -31.95
C PHE A 726 3.12 -4.72 -32.43
N ASP A 727 2.91 -4.36 -33.69
CA ASP A 727 3.56 -3.20 -34.34
C ASP A 727 2.64 -1.96 -34.48
N GLY A 728 1.45 -2.02 -33.89
CA GLY A 728 0.44 -0.97 -33.92
C GLY A 728 0.48 -0.02 -32.71
N VAL A 729 -0.68 0.62 -32.44
CA VAL A 729 -0.85 1.50 -31.28
C VAL A 729 -1.74 0.87 -30.22
N LEU A 730 -1.22 0.79 -28.99
CA LEU A 730 -1.96 0.37 -27.80
C LEU A 730 -2.65 1.57 -27.15
N VAL A 731 -3.97 1.51 -27.03
CA VAL A 731 -4.77 2.48 -26.27
C VAL A 731 -5.12 1.88 -24.91
N SER A 732 -4.67 2.51 -23.83
CA SER A 732 -4.88 2.01 -22.47
C SER A 732 -5.16 3.13 -21.47
N ASP A 733 -5.52 2.76 -20.24
CA ASP A 733 -5.48 3.69 -19.11
C ASP A 733 -4.03 3.92 -18.63
N TYR A 734 -3.89 4.55 -17.45
CA TYR A 734 -2.60 4.85 -16.82
C TYR A 734 -2.06 3.71 -15.95
N TYR A 735 -2.55 2.48 -16.10
CA TYR A 735 -2.03 1.35 -15.36
C TYR A 735 -0.62 0.97 -15.83
N ALA A 736 0.32 0.90 -14.88
CA ALA A 736 1.74 0.70 -15.16
C ALA A 736 2.07 -0.65 -15.83
N ALA A 737 1.18 -1.64 -15.77
CA ALA A 737 1.38 -2.93 -16.44
C ALA A 737 1.42 -2.78 -17.98
N TYR A 738 0.82 -1.74 -18.54
CA TYR A 738 0.89 -1.45 -19.97
C TYR A 738 2.17 -0.70 -20.37
N ASP A 739 2.89 -0.12 -19.41
CA ASP A 739 4.07 0.71 -19.71
C ASP A 739 5.24 -0.13 -20.25
N SER A 740 5.27 -1.44 -19.98
CA SER A 740 6.28 -2.38 -20.45
C SER A 740 6.04 -2.94 -21.86
N ALA A 741 4.90 -2.64 -22.50
CA ALA A 741 4.62 -3.09 -23.85
C ALA A 741 5.47 -2.33 -24.86
N ASP A 742 6.25 -3.05 -25.67
CA ASP A 742 7.13 -2.51 -26.70
C ASP A 742 6.36 -2.18 -27.99
N CYS A 743 5.48 -1.18 -27.90
CA CYS A 743 4.70 -0.66 -29.01
C CYS A 743 4.37 0.82 -28.79
N ALA A 744 3.91 1.50 -29.83
CA ALA A 744 3.41 2.87 -29.69
C ALA A 744 2.18 2.87 -28.77
N GLN A 745 2.06 3.87 -27.89
CA GLN A 745 0.99 3.92 -26.90
C GLN A 745 0.21 5.23 -26.96
N GLN A 746 -1.08 5.13 -26.71
CA GLN A 746 -2.00 6.24 -26.51
C GLN A 746 -2.68 6.09 -25.14
N LYS A 747 -2.33 6.94 -24.19
CA LYS A 747 -3.01 6.97 -22.88
C LYS A 747 -4.37 7.63 -23.03
N CYS A 748 -5.38 7.07 -22.38
CA CYS A 748 -6.75 7.55 -22.45
C CYS A 748 -6.87 8.96 -21.83
N LEU A 749 -7.19 9.98 -22.63
CA LEU A 749 -7.33 11.35 -22.10
C LEU A 749 -8.61 11.51 -21.28
N ILE A 750 -9.66 10.72 -21.50
CA ILE A 750 -10.87 10.75 -20.66
C ILE A 750 -10.56 10.46 -19.19
N HIS A 751 -9.64 9.52 -18.90
CA HIS A 751 -9.21 9.27 -17.52
C HIS A 751 -8.49 10.48 -16.94
N LEU A 752 -7.64 11.15 -17.72
CA LEU A 752 -6.95 12.35 -17.28
C LEU A 752 -7.93 13.51 -17.01
N ILE A 753 -8.94 13.69 -17.87
CA ILE A 753 -9.99 14.71 -17.70
C ILE A 753 -10.79 14.44 -16.43
N ARG A 754 -11.22 13.20 -16.20
CA ARG A 754 -11.97 12.80 -15.00
C ARG A 754 -11.15 13.05 -13.73
N ASP A 755 -9.88 12.64 -13.70
CA ASP A 755 -8.97 12.87 -12.58
C ASP A 755 -8.82 14.38 -12.29
N MET A 756 -8.58 15.18 -13.33
CA MET A 756 -8.38 16.62 -13.22
C MET A 756 -9.63 17.35 -12.74
N ASN A 757 -10.80 16.99 -13.27
CA ASN A 757 -12.08 17.52 -12.84
C ASN A 757 -12.35 17.22 -11.37
N ASP A 758 -12.14 15.97 -10.94
CA ASP A 758 -12.32 15.57 -9.55
C ASP A 758 -11.40 16.33 -8.59
N ASP A 759 -10.16 16.59 -8.99
CA ASP A 759 -9.19 17.35 -8.19
C ASP A 759 -9.52 18.84 -8.14
N LEU A 760 -10.05 19.42 -9.22
CA LEU A 760 -10.56 20.79 -9.25
C LEU A 760 -11.73 20.97 -8.27
N TYR A 761 -12.69 20.03 -8.24
CA TYR A 761 -13.79 20.07 -7.26
C TYR A 761 -13.30 19.96 -5.81
N LYS A 762 -12.26 19.16 -5.56
CA LYS A 762 -11.69 19.00 -4.21
C LYS A 762 -10.83 20.19 -3.77
N ASN A 763 -10.30 20.97 -4.72
CA ASN A 763 -9.36 22.07 -4.45
C ASN A 763 -9.80 23.34 -5.23
N PRO A 764 -10.97 23.91 -4.91
CA PRO A 764 -11.57 24.99 -5.70
C PRO A 764 -10.77 26.32 -5.65
N PHE A 765 -9.81 26.45 -4.74
CA PHE A 765 -8.96 27.65 -4.60
C PHE A 765 -7.52 27.44 -5.11
N ASP A 766 -7.22 26.30 -5.74
CA ASP A 766 -5.92 26.06 -6.36
C ASP A 766 -5.88 26.68 -7.76
N ASP A 767 -5.42 27.92 -7.85
CA ASP A 767 -5.39 28.66 -9.12
C ASP A 767 -4.38 28.07 -10.12
N GLU A 768 -3.31 27.43 -9.64
CA GLU A 768 -2.36 26.74 -10.50
C GLU A 768 -3.00 25.52 -11.19
N LEU A 769 -3.77 24.72 -10.44
CA LEU A 769 -4.52 23.60 -11.01
C LEU A 769 -5.58 24.07 -12.01
N LYS A 770 -6.26 25.20 -11.74
CA LYS A 770 -7.20 25.80 -12.70
C LYS A 770 -6.50 26.20 -14.00
N VAL A 771 -5.30 26.79 -13.91
CA VAL A 771 -4.51 27.17 -15.10
C VAL A 771 -4.13 25.94 -15.94
N ILE A 772 -3.74 24.83 -15.30
CA ILE A 772 -3.48 23.56 -16.00
C ILE A 772 -4.75 23.07 -16.71
N GLY A 773 -5.87 23.04 -15.99
CA GLY A 773 -7.15 22.55 -16.53
C GLY A 773 -7.70 23.40 -17.68
N ALA A 774 -7.63 24.72 -17.55
CA ALA A 774 -7.99 25.65 -18.62
C ALA A 774 -7.10 25.44 -19.86
N SER A 775 -5.77 25.41 -19.67
CA SER A 775 -4.82 25.21 -20.79
C SER A 775 -5.03 23.87 -21.49
N PHE A 776 -5.36 22.81 -20.75
CA PHE A 776 -5.63 21.49 -21.34
C PHE A 776 -6.96 21.48 -22.13
N THR A 777 -7.98 22.19 -21.64
CA THR A 777 -9.27 22.33 -22.30
C THR A 777 -9.15 23.15 -23.60
N GLU A 778 -8.44 24.28 -23.55
CA GLU A 778 -8.14 25.12 -24.72
C GLU A 778 -7.42 24.35 -25.83
N LEU A 779 -6.51 23.43 -25.47
CA LEU A 779 -5.86 22.54 -26.42
C LEU A 779 -6.83 21.51 -27.00
N LEU A 780 -7.60 20.84 -26.14
CA LEU A 780 -8.31 19.63 -26.54
C LEU A 780 -9.59 19.93 -27.35
N VAL A 781 -10.33 21.00 -27.04
CA VAL A 781 -11.59 21.34 -27.72
C VAL A 781 -11.42 21.44 -29.25
N PRO A 782 -10.47 22.23 -29.80
CA PRO A 782 -10.27 22.31 -31.26
C PRO A 782 -9.83 20.99 -31.90
N ILE A 783 -9.13 20.14 -31.14
CA ILE A 783 -8.74 18.79 -31.59
C ILE A 783 -9.99 17.93 -31.74
N ILE A 784 -10.88 17.94 -30.74
CA ILE A 784 -12.14 17.19 -30.78
C ILE A 784 -13.04 17.69 -31.91
N ASP A 785 -13.16 19.00 -32.14
CA ASP A 785 -13.94 19.54 -33.26
C ASP A 785 -13.40 19.07 -34.63
N THR A 786 -12.07 18.91 -34.74
CA THR A 786 -11.46 18.35 -35.94
C THR A 786 -11.75 16.86 -36.10
N ILE A 787 -11.74 16.09 -35.00
CA ILE A 787 -12.12 14.67 -35.00
C ILE A 787 -13.58 14.50 -35.38
N ASP A 788 -14.47 15.33 -34.83
CA ASP A 788 -15.92 15.26 -35.11
C ASP A 788 -16.20 15.50 -36.59
N ARG A 789 -15.51 16.48 -37.20
CA ARG A 789 -15.70 16.82 -38.62
C ARG A 789 -15.06 15.84 -39.61
N TYR A 790 -13.89 15.29 -39.29
CA TYR A 790 -13.07 14.57 -40.27
C TYR A 790 -12.71 13.13 -39.87
N GLY A 791 -13.12 12.70 -38.68
CA GLY A 791 -12.72 11.44 -38.08
C GLY A 791 -11.25 11.41 -37.64
N LEU A 792 -10.76 10.21 -37.35
CA LEU A 792 -9.40 9.96 -36.85
C LEU A 792 -8.38 9.86 -37.99
N LYS A 793 -8.36 10.86 -38.89
CA LYS A 793 -7.43 10.92 -40.02
C LYS A 793 -6.21 11.77 -39.65
N ARG A 794 -5.02 11.16 -39.69
CA ARG A 794 -3.73 11.80 -39.41
C ARG A 794 -3.56 13.11 -40.16
N TRP A 795 -3.90 13.16 -41.44
CA TRP A 795 -3.72 14.38 -42.26
C TRP A 795 -4.41 15.61 -41.65
N HIS A 796 -5.63 15.47 -41.13
CA HIS A 796 -6.36 16.56 -40.48
C HIS A 796 -5.90 16.84 -39.06
N LEU A 797 -5.47 15.82 -38.33
CA LEU A 797 -5.06 15.92 -36.92
C LEU A 797 -3.62 16.42 -36.75
N ASN A 798 -2.76 16.19 -37.74
CA ASN A 798 -1.34 16.54 -37.69
C ASN A 798 -1.12 18.06 -37.47
N LYS A 799 -2.08 18.89 -37.90
CA LYS A 799 -2.03 20.35 -37.69
C LYS A 799 -1.98 20.75 -36.20
N HIS A 800 -2.54 19.94 -35.29
CA HIS A 800 -2.61 20.22 -33.86
C HIS A 800 -1.38 19.78 -33.06
N ARG A 801 -0.40 19.17 -33.72
CA ARG A 801 0.80 18.65 -33.05
C ARG A 801 1.61 19.75 -32.40
N VAL A 802 1.74 20.89 -33.07
CA VAL A 802 2.59 21.98 -32.60
C VAL A 802 1.96 22.57 -31.34
N GLU A 803 0.64 22.72 -31.31
CA GLU A 803 -0.15 23.15 -30.15
C GLU A 803 0.00 22.18 -28.98
N ALA A 804 -0.08 20.87 -29.22
CA ALA A 804 0.11 19.86 -28.19
C ALA A 804 1.53 19.89 -27.59
N GLN A 805 2.55 20.07 -28.43
CA GLN A 805 3.94 20.22 -27.97
C GLN A 805 4.16 21.53 -27.20
N ARG A 806 3.57 22.65 -27.67
CA ARG A 806 3.61 23.93 -26.95
C ARG A 806 2.94 23.82 -25.57
N PHE A 807 1.82 23.12 -25.48
CA PHE A 807 1.14 22.86 -24.20
C PHE A 807 2.05 22.08 -23.24
N LEU A 808 2.61 20.95 -23.67
CA LEU A 808 3.49 20.14 -22.82
C LEU A 808 4.71 20.94 -22.35
N LYS A 809 5.35 21.69 -23.27
CA LYS A 809 6.48 22.56 -22.94
C LYS A 809 6.10 23.66 -21.95
N LYS A 810 4.96 24.36 -22.17
CA LYS A 810 4.44 25.38 -21.26
C LYS A 810 4.29 24.83 -19.84
N ILE A 811 3.72 23.64 -19.68
CA ILE A 811 3.55 23.01 -18.37
C ILE A 811 4.89 22.58 -17.76
N ALA A 812 5.83 22.06 -18.56
CA ALA A 812 7.17 21.69 -18.09
C ALA A 812 7.99 22.90 -17.59
N ASP A 813 7.91 24.03 -18.30
CA ASP A 813 8.66 25.25 -18.00
C ASP A 813 8.03 26.08 -16.86
N THR A 814 6.74 25.88 -16.58
CA THR A 814 6.04 26.60 -15.50
C THR A 814 6.46 26.09 -14.13
N ARG A 815 6.82 27.00 -13.22
CA ARG A 815 7.06 26.66 -11.81
C ARG A 815 5.74 26.64 -11.05
N PHE A 816 5.35 25.45 -10.60
CA PHE A 816 4.19 25.26 -9.72
C PHE A 816 4.64 25.18 -8.26
N SER A 817 3.81 25.72 -7.36
CA SER A 817 3.98 25.65 -5.91
C SER A 817 2.99 24.69 -5.25
N SER A 818 1.85 24.41 -5.89
CA SER A 818 0.86 23.44 -5.42
C SER A 818 1.36 21.99 -5.59
N ASP A 819 1.23 21.19 -4.53
CA ASP A 819 1.55 19.76 -4.55
C ASP A 819 0.77 19.00 -5.65
N ILE A 820 -0.47 19.43 -5.94
CA ILE A 820 -1.34 18.79 -6.93
C ILE A 820 -0.91 19.20 -8.34
N ALA A 821 -0.68 20.48 -8.57
CA ALA A 821 -0.18 20.99 -9.85
C ALA A 821 1.18 20.37 -10.21
N LEU A 822 2.10 20.26 -9.24
CA LEU A 822 3.37 19.51 -9.39
C LEU A 822 3.15 18.02 -9.71
N GLY A 823 2.09 17.42 -9.17
CA GLY A 823 1.68 16.06 -9.51
C GLY A 823 1.30 15.89 -10.98
N TYR A 824 0.46 16.81 -11.50
CA TYR A 824 0.09 16.84 -12.91
C TYR A 824 1.27 17.14 -13.82
N GLN A 825 2.15 18.08 -13.45
CA GLN A 825 3.38 18.38 -14.19
C GLN A 825 4.23 17.12 -14.37
N ARG A 826 4.49 16.37 -13.28
CA ARG A 826 5.24 15.10 -13.36
C ARG A 826 4.54 14.04 -14.19
N ARG A 827 3.21 13.92 -14.08
CA ARG A 827 2.43 12.92 -14.84
C ARG A 827 2.44 13.22 -16.34
N LEU A 828 2.25 14.48 -16.72
CA LEU A 828 2.28 14.93 -18.11
C LEU A 828 3.68 14.72 -18.72
N ALA A 829 4.74 15.05 -17.97
CA ALA A 829 6.12 14.78 -18.39
C ALA A 829 6.40 13.27 -18.55
N LYS A 830 5.97 12.43 -17.60
CA LYS A 830 6.17 10.97 -17.68
C LYS A 830 5.56 10.35 -18.96
N TYR A 831 4.42 10.86 -19.40
CA TYR A 831 3.65 10.29 -20.51
C TYR A 831 3.64 11.17 -21.76
N GLU A 832 4.56 12.13 -21.90
CA GLU A 832 4.52 13.15 -22.96
C GLU A 832 4.40 12.54 -24.38
N ASP A 833 5.17 11.48 -24.66
CA ASP A 833 5.16 10.78 -25.96
C ASP A 833 3.96 9.84 -26.15
N LYS A 834 3.13 9.67 -25.12
CA LYS A 834 2.00 8.72 -25.11
C LYS A 834 0.63 9.39 -25.00
N LEU A 835 0.55 10.72 -24.83
CA LEU A 835 -0.73 11.44 -24.65
C LEU A 835 -1.40 11.84 -25.97
N PHE A 836 -0.61 12.12 -27.01
CA PHE A 836 -1.12 12.67 -28.27
C PHE A 836 -0.67 11.85 -29.49
N THR A 837 -0.39 10.57 -29.28
CA THR A 837 -0.02 9.61 -30.34
C THR A 837 -1.10 9.55 -31.42
N PHE A 838 -2.38 9.68 -31.06
CA PHE A 838 -3.49 9.70 -32.02
C PHE A 838 -3.40 10.82 -33.07
N LEU A 839 -2.63 11.89 -32.84
CA LEU A 839 -2.41 12.92 -33.86
C LEU A 839 -1.48 12.46 -35.00
N ARG A 840 -0.76 11.34 -34.81
CA ARG A 840 0.28 10.84 -35.70
C ARG A 840 -0.11 9.56 -36.46
N HIS A 841 -1.22 8.93 -36.10
CA HIS A 841 -1.65 7.63 -36.63
C HIS A 841 -3.11 7.68 -37.06
N ASP A 842 -3.43 7.08 -38.21
CA ASP A 842 -4.81 6.94 -38.66
C ASP A 842 -5.57 5.93 -37.79
N GLY A 843 -6.84 6.22 -37.52
CA GLY A 843 -7.77 5.31 -36.83
C GLY A 843 -7.54 5.17 -35.32
N VAL A 844 -6.49 5.78 -34.74
CA VAL A 844 -6.20 5.69 -33.29
C VAL A 844 -7.07 6.66 -32.51
N PRO A 845 -7.87 6.22 -31.52
CA PRO A 845 -8.68 7.13 -30.72
C PRO A 845 -7.90 7.72 -29.55
N TRP A 846 -8.27 8.92 -29.12
CA TRP A 846 -7.73 9.60 -27.94
C TRP A 846 -8.24 9.04 -26.60
N ASN A 847 -9.21 8.13 -26.63
CA ASN A 847 -9.87 7.55 -25.46
C ASN A 847 -9.96 6.01 -25.57
N ASN A 848 -10.14 5.36 -24.42
CA ASN A 848 -10.21 3.90 -24.31
C ASN A 848 -11.64 3.36 -24.14
N ASN A 849 -12.64 4.06 -24.69
CA ASN A 849 -14.05 3.72 -24.47
C ASN A 849 -14.43 2.34 -25.03
N ASN A 850 -13.73 1.85 -26.06
CA ASN A 850 -13.97 0.52 -26.63
C ASN A 850 -13.69 -0.60 -25.61
N ALA A 851 -12.54 -0.55 -24.92
CA ALA A 851 -12.24 -1.50 -23.85
C ALA A 851 -13.15 -1.29 -22.64
N GLU A 852 -13.43 -0.04 -22.23
CA GLU A 852 -14.35 0.25 -21.10
C GLU A 852 -15.75 -0.35 -21.36
N ASN A 853 -16.27 -0.24 -22.59
CA ASN A 853 -17.56 -0.80 -22.99
C ASN A 853 -17.53 -2.34 -23.00
N ALA A 854 -16.48 -2.95 -23.52
CA ALA A 854 -16.32 -4.41 -23.46
C ALA A 854 -16.22 -4.92 -22.01
N VAL A 855 -15.46 -4.24 -21.14
CA VAL A 855 -15.41 -4.53 -19.70
C VAL A 855 -16.80 -4.50 -19.06
N LYS A 856 -17.69 -3.57 -19.45
CA LYS A 856 -19.08 -3.51 -18.93
C LYS A 856 -19.86 -4.79 -19.23
N LYS A 857 -19.67 -5.41 -20.40
CA LYS A 857 -20.35 -6.68 -20.77
C LYS A 857 -19.96 -7.80 -19.82
N PHE A 858 -18.68 -7.95 -19.55
CA PHE A 858 -18.22 -8.90 -18.54
C PHE A 858 -18.67 -8.50 -17.12
N ALA A 859 -18.70 -7.22 -16.79
CA ALA A 859 -19.17 -6.76 -15.47
C ALA A 859 -20.64 -7.13 -15.22
N PHE A 860 -21.50 -7.12 -16.24
CA PHE A 860 -22.87 -7.62 -16.13
C PHE A 860 -22.91 -9.14 -15.98
N LEU A 861 -22.15 -9.88 -16.80
CA LEU A 861 -22.04 -11.34 -16.64
C LEU A 861 -21.55 -11.73 -15.24
N ARG A 862 -20.58 -10.99 -14.70
CA ARG A 862 -20.00 -11.18 -13.36
C ARG A 862 -21.07 -11.11 -12.26
N ARG A 863 -22.09 -10.26 -12.40
CA ARG A 863 -23.21 -10.17 -11.45
C ARG A 863 -24.08 -11.43 -11.46
N VAL A 864 -24.24 -12.06 -12.63
CA VAL A 864 -25.06 -13.26 -12.81
C VAL A 864 -24.37 -14.51 -12.27
N ILE A 865 -23.06 -14.64 -12.48
CA ILE A 865 -22.29 -15.81 -12.03
C ILE A 865 -22.00 -15.80 -10.51
N GLY A 866 -22.08 -14.64 -9.86
CA GLY A 866 -22.01 -14.50 -8.40
C GLY A 866 -20.73 -15.03 -7.74
N GLY A 867 -19.63 -15.21 -8.49
CA GLY A 867 -18.36 -15.70 -7.95
C GLY A 867 -18.30 -17.21 -7.63
N SER A 868 -19.34 -17.97 -7.98
CA SER A 868 -19.45 -19.42 -7.74
C SER A 868 -18.72 -20.27 -8.80
N SER A 869 -18.28 -19.67 -9.90
CA SER A 869 -17.66 -20.35 -11.04
C SER A 869 -16.26 -20.87 -10.72
N THR A 870 -15.87 -21.96 -11.37
CA THR A 870 -14.47 -22.45 -11.42
C THR A 870 -13.66 -21.65 -12.43
N GLU A 871 -12.34 -21.77 -12.39
CA GLU A 871 -11.47 -21.15 -13.40
C GLU A 871 -11.80 -21.64 -14.81
N ALA A 872 -11.94 -22.95 -15.00
CA ALA A 872 -12.40 -23.53 -16.27
C ALA A 872 -13.74 -22.95 -16.69
N GLY A 873 -14.68 -22.83 -15.76
CA GLY A 873 -16.01 -22.25 -16.00
C GLY A 873 -15.95 -20.80 -16.47
N ILE A 874 -15.05 -19.99 -15.90
CA ILE A 874 -14.80 -18.61 -16.35
C ILE A 874 -14.21 -18.60 -17.75
N LYS A 875 -13.17 -19.40 -18.04
CA LYS A 875 -12.56 -19.45 -19.38
C LYS A 875 -13.61 -19.77 -20.46
N GLU A 876 -14.48 -20.75 -20.22
CA GLU A 876 -15.60 -21.09 -21.11
C GLU A 876 -16.55 -19.89 -21.35
N TYR A 877 -16.88 -19.14 -20.29
CA TYR A 877 -17.68 -17.92 -20.43
C TYR A 877 -16.97 -16.87 -21.29
N LEU A 878 -15.65 -16.69 -21.10
CA LEU A 878 -14.87 -15.68 -21.81
C LEU A 878 -14.74 -16.00 -23.30
N ILE A 879 -14.53 -17.26 -23.67
CA ILE A 879 -14.48 -17.73 -25.07
C ILE A 879 -15.80 -17.36 -25.76
N LEU A 880 -16.93 -17.80 -25.20
CA LEU A 880 -18.23 -17.57 -25.80
C LEU A 880 -18.64 -16.09 -25.79
N LEU A 881 -18.25 -15.34 -24.75
CA LEU A 881 -18.50 -13.90 -24.67
C LEU A 881 -17.68 -13.13 -25.72
N SER A 882 -16.44 -13.55 -25.99
CA SER A 882 -15.59 -12.97 -27.04
C SER A 882 -16.23 -13.13 -28.42
N VAL A 883 -16.69 -14.34 -28.73
CA VAL A 883 -17.41 -14.64 -29.99
C VAL A 883 -18.72 -13.85 -30.06
N CYS A 884 -19.52 -13.85 -29.00
CA CYS A 884 -20.80 -13.14 -28.94
C CYS A 884 -20.65 -11.63 -29.15
N GLU A 885 -19.71 -10.98 -28.45
CA GLU A 885 -19.53 -9.53 -28.56
C GLU A 885 -18.86 -9.13 -29.90
N THR A 886 -18.01 -9.98 -30.46
CA THR A 886 -17.46 -9.78 -31.82
C THR A 886 -18.57 -9.87 -32.87
N LEU A 887 -19.44 -10.88 -32.81
CA LEU A 887 -20.58 -11.01 -33.72
C LEU A 887 -21.53 -9.81 -33.62
N LYS A 888 -21.82 -9.33 -32.41
CA LYS A 888 -22.66 -8.14 -32.21
C LYS A 888 -22.07 -6.90 -32.88
N ARG A 889 -20.76 -6.71 -32.83
CA ARG A 889 -20.08 -5.58 -33.49
C ARG A 889 -20.10 -5.69 -35.01
N LYS A 890 -20.07 -6.91 -35.54
CA LYS A 890 -20.25 -7.20 -36.97
C LYS A 890 -21.73 -7.28 -37.39
N ASN A 891 -22.68 -6.95 -36.50
CA ASN A 891 -24.13 -7.04 -36.73
C ASN A 891 -24.65 -8.45 -37.12
N ILE A 892 -23.98 -9.49 -36.63
CA ILE A 892 -24.34 -10.89 -36.88
C ILE A 892 -25.11 -11.45 -35.68
N GLY A 893 -26.23 -12.10 -35.93
CA GLY A 893 -27.07 -12.70 -34.89
C GLY A 893 -26.41 -13.93 -34.23
N PHE A 894 -26.02 -13.81 -32.95
CA PHE A 894 -25.34 -14.90 -32.22
C PHE A 894 -26.13 -16.21 -32.19
N PHE A 895 -27.46 -16.17 -32.01
CA PHE A 895 -28.28 -17.38 -32.02
C PHE A 895 -28.31 -18.08 -33.39
N GLY A 896 -28.34 -17.30 -34.48
CA GLY A 896 -28.27 -17.84 -35.85
C GLY A 896 -26.93 -18.52 -36.11
N TYR A 897 -25.84 -17.86 -35.71
CA TYR A 897 -24.48 -18.40 -35.79
C TYR A 897 -24.35 -19.74 -35.04
N LEU A 898 -24.80 -19.78 -33.78
CA LEU A 898 -24.77 -21.01 -32.96
C LEU A 898 -25.53 -22.19 -33.60
N ARG A 899 -26.59 -21.91 -34.37
CA ARG A 899 -27.40 -22.93 -35.04
C ARG A 899 -26.75 -23.52 -36.28
N ALA A 900 -25.99 -22.71 -37.01
CA ALA A 900 -25.36 -23.11 -38.27
C ALA A 900 -24.22 -24.13 -38.08
N THR A 901 -23.65 -24.23 -36.87
CA THR A 901 -22.53 -25.15 -36.57
C THR A 901 -21.40 -25.00 -37.57
N GLN A 902 -21.01 -23.76 -37.82
CA GLN A 902 -19.87 -23.39 -38.63
C GLN A 902 -18.94 -22.55 -37.72
N PRO A 903 -17.81 -23.09 -37.24
CA PRO A 903 -16.93 -22.38 -36.32
C PRO A 903 -16.03 -21.37 -37.05
N ASP A 904 -15.87 -21.48 -38.37
CA ASP A 904 -15.17 -20.47 -39.15
C ASP A 904 -16.10 -19.28 -39.45
N LEU A 905 -15.72 -18.11 -38.92
CA LEU A 905 -16.52 -16.89 -39.08
C LEU A 905 -16.55 -16.41 -40.55
N ASN A 906 -15.48 -16.63 -41.31
CA ASN A 906 -15.40 -16.22 -42.71
C ASN A 906 -16.23 -17.14 -43.60
N GLU A 907 -16.19 -18.45 -43.36
CA GLU A 907 -17.05 -19.39 -44.08
C GLU A 907 -18.53 -19.11 -43.79
N PHE A 908 -18.90 -18.83 -42.54
CA PHE A 908 -20.26 -18.46 -42.19
C PHE A 908 -20.73 -17.17 -42.89
N LEU A 909 -19.84 -16.19 -43.05
CA LEU A 909 -20.13 -14.94 -43.75
C LEU A 909 -20.23 -15.10 -45.27
N GLY A 910 -19.50 -16.05 -45.85
CA GLY A 910 -19.58 -16.37 -47.28
C GLY A 910 -20.84 -17.14 -47.67
N ASP A 911 -21.47 -17.83 -46.72
CA ASP A 911 -22.71 -18.60 -46.88
C ASP A 911 -24.00 -17.76 -46.68
N GLN A 912 -23.89 -16.48 -46.27
CA GLN A 912 -25.01 -15.52 -46.14
C GLN A 912 -25.12 -14.64 -47.40
#